data_AF-A0A846EB70-F1
#
_entry.id   AF-A0A846EB70-F1
#
_cell.length_a   1.000
_cell.length_b   1.000
_cell.length_c   1.000
_cell.angle_alpha   90.00
_cell.angle_beta   90.00
_cell.angle_gamma   90.00
#
_symmetry.space_group_name_H-M   'P 1'
#
loop_
_entity.id
_entity.type
_entity.pdbx_description
1 polymer ?
#
loop_
_entity_poly.entity_id
_entity_poly.type
_entity_poly.pdbx_seq_one_letter_code
_entity_poly.pdbx_strand_id
1 'polypeptide(L)'
;MSSPRPRSIEIEIATQADRPELLTGLEAWLQLGLIDDLQVRRLCRQHLTCPLPEVVTPSQPIEAVSPPPRPRASKPVKPTVATAPKPSFLAQMVQSLMAELSVRWLLFLGVFLVVVSSGVLAASQWERFPAVGQYGVLWGYTIVFWFISLWADRQANLRLTAQTLRLATLLLIPVNFWAMDTFGLWQSPWNWGAIAIAFVSLVGISLQLLRPNPFGHLGLSLLHWGWAIPQWPGVAVYLGVGGTALGSFLPRRETPLDGDRNASGRLPIKKAFLVIYALLILLGRAIFVAQWDIRYLGLAIALCGFLLVRVERQPPAERPLPHLGIWNWEAVGGVFIFLGWVVTVGDIPLQAFAVSSLAAWFFATRLVTAWRRRDLFFLWVTGLQACFLLWRILPDPLQNRIVELSAQIIGSSNTAALWGIALLPYLALSAWGCAQLDQQQQTRLVNFGEGLTLILGSILTLVSSWVATLQAINLLGSTLILYRVTQRYLATPTSPARQQRGETLVYLTHIAGLLTLFSGINAAFPSLPSQTWLIVTLGLMLAEWAFSTFGEGGVWRASAWHLGLGLAALTYLSASTLCQQEASFTHCLLWGVAPIGLTTVASLSRLRTQSASQYSTIAIILAQLLTLEEPRLRLVSLGFGFGLMLVNTQYLQALYAGAIAVGLGLGFLGAVLAEGWVSSISAWMVILSLMLTGLWLLYGYLAQCYQMARRLPRSIYAFAVDGWAIALCSSLLTLLMILPRQVVPEWGELNPTLFGVAAMVTMGITAYRSWQLPRSPLFLYASILVCAVAQVPLFFPLSLRIAGFAIATLLVSIQARYLRNTLAAAISVGFSLGFVATLLWAAPFVRQWDWLIVGAIAILILGILHQSLIRHSTPIPQAYAKAAQIWQIALLTALLAIATLHSWGIYSNIFAHLFLPNSRTIAALALLLVGMILLYWRSPAAWHIYSVGWTLELLTVQILGFVGQSVLAIAIANIILGLLIQALASWGYHRHPEHPTL
;
A
#
# COMPACT_ATOMS: atom_id res chain seq x y z
N MET A 1 23.14 29.06 6.87
CA MET A 1 22.24 28.12 7.55
C MET A 1 22.09 28.58 8.99
N SER A 2 20.92 29.08 9.37
CA SER A 2 20.58 29.45 10.75
C SER A 2 19.53 28.46 11.26
N SER A 3 19.75 27.90 12.45
CA SER A 3 18.78 27.02 13.10
C SER A 3 17.52 27.82 13.48
N PRO A 4 16.31 27.30 13.24
CA PRO A 4 15.08 27.95 13.69
C PRO A 4 15.00 27.88 15.22
N ARG A 5 14.61 29.00 15.85
CA ARG A 5 14.35 29.04 17.30
C ARG A 5 13.24 28.04 17.67
N PRO A 6 13.34 27.33 18.81
CA PRO A 6 12.25 26.47 19.27
C PRO A 6 11.00 27.32 19.54
N ARG A 7 9.84 26.83 19.07
CA ARG A 7 8.55 27.46 19.38
C ARG A 7 8.17 27.14 20.82
N SER A 8 8.15 28.15 21.68
CA SER A 8 7.54 28.06 23.01
C SER A 8 6.02 27.89 22.86
N ILE A 9 5.46 26.86 23.48
CA ILE A 9 4.00 26.68 23.59
C ILE A 9 3.60 27.20 24.97
N GLU A 10 2.75 28.21 24.99
CA GLU A 10 2.20 28.80 26.22
C GLU A 10 0.83 28.17 26.51
N ILE A 11 0.63 27.68 27.73
CA ILE A 11 -0.60 26.98 28.15
C ILE A 11 -1.09 27.61 29.45
N GLU A 12 -2.12 28.45 29.35
CA GLU A 12 -2.81 28.99 30.52
C GLU A 12 -3.81 27.98 31.09
N ILE A 13 -3.74 27.70 32.39
CA ILE A 13 -4.65 26.78 33.07
C ILE A 13 -5.18 27.43 34.34
N ALA A 14 -6.45 27.82 34.33
CA ALA A 14 -7.14 28.34 35.51
C ALA A 14 -7.45 27.19 36.49
N THR A 15 -6.78 27.18 37.64
CA THR A 15 -6.97 26.21 38.72
C THR A 15 -7.08 26.92 40.07
N GLN A 16 -7.61 26.22 41.08
CA GLN A 16 -7.66 26.74 42.45
C GLN A 16 -6.38 26.32 43.18
N ALA A 17 -5.71 27.29 43.82
CA ALA A 17 -4.44 27.10 44.54
C ALA A 17 -4.53 26.20 45.78
N ASP A 18 -5.74 25.81 46.19
CA ASP A 18 -6.03 24.98 47.36
C ASP A 18 -6.01 23.46 47.08
N ARG A 19 -5.79 23.04 45.82
CA ARG A 19 -5.78 21.62 45.44
C ARG A 19 -4.39 20.98 45.61
N PRO A 20 -4.26 19.92 46.43
CA PRO A 20 -2.96 19.30 46.71
C PRO A 20 -2.35 18.62 45.47
N GLU A 21 -3.19 18.14 44.56
CA GLU A 21 -2.80 17.46 43.30
C GLU A 21 -2.00 18.37 42.34
N LEU A 22 -2.11 19.70 42.49
CA LEU A 22 -1.44 20.66 41.61
C LEU A 22 0.09 20.60 41.75
N LEU A 23 0.61 20.41 42.97
CA LEU A 23 2.04 20.24 43.20
C LEU A 23 2.53 18.91 42.59
N THR A 24 1.75 17.83 42.73
CA THR A 24 2.04 16.53 42.10
C THR A 24 2.07 16.61 40.57
N GLY A 25 1.20 17.43 39.97
CA GLY A 25 1.20 17.69 38.53
C GLY A 25 2.44 18.47 38.06
N LEU A 26 2.85 19.50 38.80
CA LEU A 26 4.08 20.25 38.53
C LEU A 26 5.33 19.37 38.68
N GLU A 27 5.39 18.53 39.72
CA GLU A 27 6.46 17.55 39.94
C GLU A 27 6.58 16.57 38.75
N ALA A 28 5.46 16.05 38.23
CA ALA A 28 5.45 15.18 37.07
C ALA A 28 5.93 15.89 35.79
N TRP A 29 5.61 17.17 35.59
CA TRP A 29 6.08 17.95 34.44
C TRP A 29 7.56 18.31 34.53
N LEU A 30 8.08 18.55 35.75
CA LEU A 30 9.50 18.71 36.04
C LEU A 30 10.27 17.42 35.72
N GLN A 31 9.78 16.25 36.16
CA GLN A 31 10.38 14.95 35.87
C GLN A 31 10.38 14.59 34.38
N LEU A 32 9.39 15.08 33.62
CA LEU A 32 9.31 14.92 32.16
C LEU A 32 10.16 15.96 31.39
N GLY A 33 10.83 16.90 32.06
CA GLY A 33 11.61 17.96 31.43
C GLY A 33 10.76 18.95 30.61
N LEU A 34 9.46 19.06 30.91
CA LEU A 34 8.53 19.98 30.24
C LEU A 34 8.57 21.39 30.82
N ILE A 35 9.00 21.51 32.08
CA ILE A 35 9.22 22.77 32.79
C ILE A 35 10.51 22.67 33.62
N ASP A 36 11.21 23.78 33.79
CA ASP A 36 12.42 23.86 34.64
C ASP A 36 12.09 24.25 36.08
N ASP A 37 12.96 23.90 37.04
CA ASP A 37 12.87 24.30 38.46
C ASP A 37 12.74 25.83 38.64
N LEU A 38 13.36 26.62 37.76
CA LEU A 38 13.19 28.08 37.74
C LEU A 38 11.77 28.54 37.39
N GLN A 39 11.05 27.81 36.53
CA GLN A 39 9.65 28.09 36.18
C GLN A 39 8.71 27.66 37.30
N VAL A 40 8.93 26.48 37.89
CA VAL A 40 8.18 26.01 39.07
C VAL A 40 8.28 27.02 40.22
N ARG A 41 9.49 27.48 40.55
CA ARG A 41 9.70 28.49 41.61
C ARG A 41 9.02 29.83 41.33
N ARG A 42 8.90 30.26 40.07
CA ARG A 42 8.13 31.47 39.71
C ARG A 42 6.64 31.25 39.92
N LEU A 43 6.07 30.16 39.39
CA LEU A 43 4.66 29.82 39.54
C LEU A 43 4.25 29.74 41.02
N CYS A 44 5.03 29.05 41.85
CA CYS A 44 4.76 28.95 43.28
C CYS A 44 4.84 30.32 43.99
N ARG A 45 5.81 31.17 43.66
CA ARG A 45 5.91 32.53 44.24
C ARG A 45 4.81 33.48 43.79
N GLN A 46 4.32 33.34 42.56
CA GLN A 46 3.31 34.24 41.99
C GLN A 46 1.87 33.84 42.33
N HIS A 47 1.61 32.54 42.52
CA HIS A 47 0.25 32.02 42.64
C HIS A 47 -0.02 31.15 43.89
N LEU A 48 1.02 30.70 44.62
CA LEU A 48 0.91 29.78 45.77
C LEU A 48 1.57 30.35 47.04
N THR A 49 1.25 31.59 47.41
CA THR A 49 1.71 32.25 48.65
C THR A 49 0.56 32.78 49.48
N CYS A 50 0.65 32.70 50.81
CA CYS A 50 -0.32 33.27 51.74
C CYS A 50 0.36 34.12 52.86
N PRO A 51 -0.29 35.19 53.35
CA PRO A 51 0.21 35.96 54.49
C PRO A 51 -0.06 35.24 55.82
N LEU A 52 0.84 35.41 56.78
CA LEU A 52 0.77 34.78 58.11
C LEU A 52 -0.26 35.49 59.02
N PRO A 53 -1.11 34.79 59.80
CA PRO A 53 -2.12 35.45 60.66
C PRO A 53 -1.55 35.97 62.00
N GLU A 54 -1.97 37.17 62.42
CA GLU A 54 -1.71 37.70 63.76
C GLU A 54 -2.58 37.04 64.84
N VAL A 55 -2.06 36.98 66.07
CA VAL A 55 -2.71 36.36 67.24
C VAL A 55 -3.31 37.44 68.14
N VAL A 56 -4.60 37.34 68.46
CA VAL A 56 -5.31 38.28 69.36
C VAL A 56 -6.00 37.51 70.49
N THR A 57 -5.76 37.95 71.73
CA THR A 57 -6.27 37.37 72.98
C THR A 57 -7.67 37.92 73.32
N PRO A 58 -8.61 37.11 73.86
CA PRO A 58 -9.97 37.58 74.14
C PRO A 58 -10.14 38.25 75.52
N SER A 59 -11.13 39.15 75.64
CA SER A 59 -11.60 39.75 76.90
C SER A 59 -13.15 39.84 76.91
N GLN A 60 -13.72 40.09 78.10
CA GLN A 60 -15.11 39.76 78.49
C GLN A 60 -16.23 40.69 77.97
N PRO A 61 -17.53 40.28 78.09
CA PRO A 61 -18.66 40.86 77.35
C PRO A 61 -19.61 41.76 78.17
N ILE A 62 -20.41 42.61 77.49
CA ILE A 62 -21.61 43.30 78.03
C ILE A 62 -22.79 43.27 77.03
N GLU A 63 -23.99 43.39 77.59
CA GLU A 63 -25.35 43.09 77.15
C GLU A 63 -26.01 43.86 75.98
N ALA A 64 -26.78 43.10 75.17
CA ALA A 64 -28.24 43.20 74.90
C ALA A 64 -28.96 44.38 74.19
N VAL A 65 -30.16 44.00 73.69
CA VAL A 65 -31.34 44.79 73.26
C VAL A 65 -31.44 45.18 71.77
N SER A 66 -32.68 45.09 71.27
CA SER A 66 -33.19 45.10 69.88
C SER A 66 -34.15 46.31 69.65
N PRO A 67 -35.01 46.36 68.62
CA PRO A 67 -34.91 46.26 67.13
C PRO A 67 -35.26 47.68 66.55
N PRO A 68 -36.06 47.91 65.45
CA PRO A 68 -36.34 47.23 64.16
C PRO A 68 -35.66 48.04 63.01
N PRO A 69 -36.14 48.22 61.74
CA PRO A 69 -37.25 47.63 60.96
C PRO A 69 -36.83 47.08 59.56
N ARG A 70 -37.33 47.69 58.46
CA ARG A 70 -37.37 47.24 57.04
C ARG A 70 -37.67 48.47 56.13
N PRO A 71 -37.71 48.40 54.78
CA PRO A 71 -37.14 47.41 53.82
C PRO A 71 -36.43 48.02 52.58
N ARG A 72 -35.44 47.32 52.00
CA ARG A 72 -35.45 46.91 50.57
C ARG A 72 -34.24 46.01 50.26
N ALA A 73 -34.45 45.01 49.41
CA ALA A 73 -33.41 44.05 49.05
C ALA A 73 -32.63 44.51 47.82
N SER A 74 -31.35 44.81 48.02
CA SER A 74 -30.30 44.71 47.00
C SER A 74 -29.13 43.92 47.61
N LYS A 75 -28.47 43.08 46.81
CA LYS A 75 -27.29 42.34 47.27
C LYS A 75 -26.10 43.29 47.40
N PRO A 76 -25.32 43.21 48.48
CA PRO A 76 -23.88 43.17 48.29
C PRO A 76 -23.16 42.11 49.15
N VAL A 77 -21.93 41.82 48.75
CA VAL A 77 -21.01 40.85 49.38
C VAL A 77 -20.30 41.49 50.58
N LYS A 78 -20.29 40.80 51.73
CA LYS A 78 -19.21 40.66 52.74
C LYS A 78 -19.79 40.13 54.07
N PRO A 79 -18.98 39.61 55.03
CA PRO A 79 -17.54 39.41 54.98
C PRO A 79 -17.11 37.93 55.07
N THR A 80 -15.86 37.66 54.67
CA THR A 80 -15.13 36.46 55.10
C THR A 80 -14.87 36.57 56.60
N VAL A 81 -15.69 35.92 57.42
CA VAL A 81 -15.24 35.46 58.74
C VAL A 81 -14.21 34.38 58.49
N ALA A 82 -13.06 34.44 59.16
CA ALA A 82 -12.07 33.37 59.13
C ALA A 82 -12.72 32.08 59.68
N THR A 83 -13.14 31.18 58.79
CA THR A 83 -13.55 29.85 59.21
C THR A 83 -12.30 29.13 59.68
N ALA A 84 -12.19 28.99 61.01
CA ALA A 84 -11.43 27.90 61.63
C ALA A 84 -11.69 26.60 60.84
N PRO A 85 -10.69 25.71 60.69
CA PRO A 85 -10.82 24.51 59.88
C PRO A 85 -12.09 23.79 60.30
N LYS A 86 -13.07 23.70 59.38
CA LYS A 86 -14.30 22.95 59.64
C LYS A 86 -13.84 21.54 60.01
N PRO A 87 -14.16 21.03 61.23
CA PRO A 87 -13.85 19.64 61.53
C PRO A 87 -14.45 18.81 60.41
N SER A 88 -13.68 17.84 59.90
CA SER A 88 -14.12 17.01 58.78
C SER A 88 -15.50 16.43 59.06
N PHE A 89 -16.30 16.12 58.03
CA PHE A 89 -17.64 15.57 58.28
C PHE A 89 -17.58 14.34 59.20
N LEU A 90 -16.50 13.55 59.10
CA LEU A 90 -16.15 12.51 60.07
C LEU A 90 -15.83 13.06 61.47
N ALA A 91 -14.94 14.03 61.66
CA ALA A 91 -14.65 14.59 62.99
C ALA A 91 -15.86 15.28 63.65
N GLN A 92 -16.69 15.98 62.88
CA GLN A 92 -17.89 16.65 63.39
C GLN A 92 -19.02 15.67 63.69
N MET A 93 -19.20 14.65 62.84
CA MET A 93 -20.11 13.52 63.10
C MET A 93 -19.61 12.64 64.25
N VAL A 94 -18.30 12.46 64.43
CA VAL A 94 -17.67 11.71 65.53
C VAL A 94 -17.73 12.50 66.85
N GLN A 95 -17.64 13.84 66.82
CA GLN A 95 -17.86 14.68 68.00
C GLN A 95 -19.34 14.74 68.39
N SER A 96 -20.27 14.87 67.44
CA SER A 96 -21.71 14.76 67.75
C SER A 96 -22.11 13.35 68.18
N LEU A 97 -21.50 12.31 67.56
CA LEU A 97 -21.62 10.93 68.02
C LEU A 97 -21.09 10.80 69.44
N MET A 98 -19.83 11.14 69.75
CA MET A 98 -19.25 11.05 71.10
C MET A 98 -20.10 11.75 72.16
N ALA A 99 -20.60 12.95 71.87
CA ALA A 99 -21.45 13.71 72.78
C ALA A 99 -22.82 13.05 73.03
N GLU A 100 -23.38 12.31 72.06
CA GLU A 100 -24.59 11.50 72.24
C GLU A 100 -24.32 10.04 72.65
N LEU A 101 -23.07 9.55 72.57
CA LEU A 101 -22.68 8.14 72.75
C LEU A 101 -22.50 7.71 74.21
N SER A 102 -22.11 8.60 75.12
CA SER A 102 -21.75 8.15 76.49
C SER A 102 -22.94 7.62 77.30
N VAL A 103 -24.13 8.24 77.15
CA VAL A 103 -25.31 7.90 77.97
C VAL A 103 -26.34 7.07 77.20
N ARG A 104 -26.63 7.43 75.94
CA ARG A 104 -27.69 6.75 75.15
C ARG A 104 -27.20 5.45 74.52
N TRP A 105 -25.92 5.34 74.19
CA TRP A 105 -25.36 4.06 73.73
C TRP A 105 -25.14 3.07 74.86
N LEU A 106 -25.15 3.42 76.15
CA LEU A 106 -25.17 2.42 77.22
C LEU A 106 -26.54 1.69 77.25
N LEU A 107 -27.62 2.44 77.03
CA LEU A 107 -28.98 1.92 76.91
C LEU A 107 -29.19 1.20 75.55
N PHE A 108 -28.65 1.75 74.46
CA PHE A 108 -28.74 1.13 73.13
C PHE A 108 -27.80 -0.07 72.97
N LEU A 109 -26.62 -0.09 73.60
CA LEU A 109 -25.73 -1.26 73.72
C LEU A 109 -26.34 -2.29 74.65
N GLY A 110 -27.02 -1.90 75.73
CA GLY A 110 -27.79 -2.83 76.55
C GLY A 110 -28.86 -3.54 75.73
N VAL A 111 -29.70 -2.79 75.00
CA VAL A 111 -30.72 -3.36 74.10
C VAL A 111 -30.07 -4.13 72.94
N PHE A 112 -29.02 -3.62 72.30
CA PHE A 112 -28.32 -4.28 71.19
C PHE A 112 -27.60 -5.55 71.63
N LEU A 113 -26.99 -5.58 72.81
CA LEU A 113 -26.36 -6.76 73.38
C LEU A 113 -27.41 -7.78 73.80
N VAL A 114 -28.54 -7.37 74.40
CA VAL A 114 -29.68 -8.25 74.67
C VAL A 114 -30.27 -8.80 73.37
N VAL A 115 -30.42 -7.97 72.34
CA VAL A 115 -30.96 -8.35 71.03
C VAL A 115 -30.00 -9.28 70.28
N VAL A 116 -28.72 -8.94 70.18
CA VAL A 116 -27.68 -9.80 69.56
C VAL A 116 -27.47 -11.07 70.37
N SER A 117 -27.43 -11.01 71.70
CA SER A 117 -27.33 -12.20 72.56
C SER A 117 -28.57 -13.08 72.43
N SER A 118 -29.78 -12.50 72.36
CA SER A 118 -31.01 -13.26 72.07
C SER A 118 -31.00 -13.87 70.65
N GLY A 119 -30.41 -13.18 69.67
CA GLY A 119 -30.19 -13.68 68.32
C GLY A 119 -29.18 -14.82 68.24
N VAL A 120 -28.07 -14.73 68.98
CA VAL A 120 -27.06 -15.80 69.14
C VAL A 120 -27.66 -16.99 69.90
N LEU A 121 -28.48 -16.74 70.92
CA LEU A 121 -29.14 -17.80 71.68
C LEU A 121 -30.20 -18.50 70.83
N ALA A 122 -31.02 -17.75 70.08
CA ALA A 122 -31.95 -18.28 69.09
C ALA A 122 -31.24 -19.06 67.98
N ALA A 123 -30.11 -18.56 67.46
CA ALA A 123 -29.29 -19.25 66.47
C ALA A 123 -28.68 -20.57 67.03
N SER A 124 -28.20 -20.57 68.28
CA SER A 124 -27.65 -21.78 68.91
C SER A 124 -28.70 -22.87 69.20
N GLN A 125 -29.98 -22.51 69.20
CA GLN A 125 -31.11 -23.44 69.36
C GLN A 125 -32.00 -23.50 68.10
N TRP A 126 -31.53 -23.03 66.95
CA TRP A 126 -32.37 -22.76 65.77
C TRP A 126 -33.15 -23.99 65.30
N GLU A 127 -32.48 -25.14 65.22
CA GLU A 127 -33.08 -26.43 64.83
C GLU A 127 -34.11 -26.98 65.83
N ARG A 128 -34.12 -26.50 67.08
CA ARG A 128 -35.06 -26.94 68.13
C ARG A 128 -36.35 -26.12 68.17
N PHE A 129 -36.40 -24.96 67.54
CA PHE A 129 -37.63 -24.17 67.46
C PHE A 129 -38.59 -24.75 66.41
N PRO A 130 -39.91 -24.82 66.69
CA PRO A 130 -40.88 -25.12 65.65
C PRO A 130 -40.87 -24.00 64.59
N ALA A 131 -41.31 -24.32 63.37
CA ALA A 131 -41.30 -23.41 62.22
C ALA A 131 -41.92 -22.02 62.51
N VAL A 132 -43.00 -21.96 63.31
CA VAL A 132 -43.63 -20.69 63.74
C VAL A 132 -42.71 -19.87 64.65
N GLY A 133 -41.90 -20.52 65.49
CA GLY A 133 -40.91 -19.85 66.33
C GLY A 133 -39.76 -19.27 65.50
N GLN A 134 -39.21 -20.05 64.57
CA GLN A 134 -38.18 -19.60 63.62
C GLN A 134 -38.66 -18.39 62.80
N TYR A 135 -39.88 -18.45 62.26
CA TYR A 135 -40.50 -17.33 61.56
C TYR A 135 -40.80 -16.13 62.48
N GLY A 136 -41.30 -16.39 63.69
CA GLY A 136 -41.73 -15.38 64.66
C GLY A 136 -40.61 -14.42 65.07
N VAL A 137 -39.35 -14.87 65.07
CA VAL A 137 -38.18 -14.01 65.28
C VAL A 137 -38.08 -12.93 64.20
N LEU A 138 -38.13 -13.32 62.91
CA LEU A 138 -38.03 -12.39 61.78
C LEU A 138 -39.20 -11.40 61.74
N TRP A 139 -40.42 -11.90 61.98
CA TRP A 139 -41.62 -11.07 62.07
C TRP A 139 -41.54 -10.07 63.23
N GLY A 140 -41.09 -10.53 64.40
CA GLY A 140 -40.85 -9.71 65.58
C GLY A 140 -39.89 -8.55 65.31
N TYR A 141 -38.72 -8.82 64.69
CA TYR A 141 -37.80 -7.77 64.26
C TYR A 141 -38.44 -6.75 63.32
N THR A 142 -39.29 -7.21 62.40
CA THR A 142 -39.97 -6.35 61.41
C THR A 142 -40.97 -5.40 62.08
N ILE A 143 -41.74 -5.89 63.07
CA ILE A 143 -42.64 -5.07 63.88
C ILE A 143 -41.88 -4.11 64.81
N VAL A 144 -40.80 -4.58 65.44
CA VAL A 144 -39.97 -3.74 66.33
C VAL A 144 -39.35 -2.59 65.54
N PHE A 145 -38.78 -2.84 64.35
CA PHE A 145 -38.27 -1.77 63.49
C PHE A 145 -39.38 -0.83 63.02
N TRP A 146 -40.56 -1.33 62.66
CA TRP A 146 -41.72 -0.48 62.32
C TRP A 146 -42.11 0.44 63.48
N PHE A 147 -42.32 -0.11 64.67
CA PHE A 147 -42.76 0.63 65.85
C PHE A 147 -41.73 1.66 66.33
N ILE A 148 -40.45 1.27 66.41
CA ILE A 148 -39.35 2.19 66.74
C ILE A 148 -39.24 3.28 65.66
N SER A 149 -39.49 2.97 64.39
CA SER A 149 -39.49 4.00 63.34
C SER A 149 -40.61 5.04 63.49
N LEU A 150 -41.80 4.63 63.95
CA LEU A 150 -42.91 5.54 64.24
C LEU A 150 -42.62 6.41 65.48
N TRP A 151 -41.96 5.85 66.49
CA TRP A 151 -41.54 6.58 67.68
C TRP A 151 -40.41 7.58 67.36
N ALA A 152 -39.39 7.16 66.62
CA ALA A 152 -38.25 8.00 66.25
C ALA A 152 -38.65 9.15 65.31
N ASP A 153 -39.66 8.98 64.45
CA ASP A 153 -40.16 10.04 63.55
C ASP A 153 -40.79 11.22 64.30
N ARG A 154 -41.27 10.99 65.53
CA ARG A 154 -41.77 12.04 66.43
C ARG A 154 -40.65 12.84 67.10
N GLN A 155 -39.40 12.38 67.04
CA GLN A 155 -38.26 13.02 67.66
C GLN A 155 -37.51 13.90 66.64
N ALA A 156 -37.36 15.19 66.93
CA ALA A 156 -36.78 16.16 65.99
C ALA A 156 -35.36 15.77 65.51
N ASN A 157 -34.56 15.16 66.39
CA ASN A 157 -33.15 14.83 66.14
C ASN A 157 -32.94 13.42 65.53
N LEU A 158 -33.94 12.52 65.60
CA LEU A 158 -33.79 11.12 65.16
C LEU A 158 -34.42 10.84 63.78
N ARG A 159 -34.71 11.89 63.00
CA ARG A 159 -35.35 11.77 61.68
C ARG A 159 -34.60 10.81 60.76
N LEU A 160 -33.27 10.89 60.68
CA LEU A 160 -32.47 9.96 59.85
C LEU A 160 -32.61 8.49 60.31
N THR A 161 -32.64 8.25 61.63
CA THR A 161 -32.82 6.90 62.19
C THR A 161 -34.22 6.35 61.92
N ALA A 162 -35.26 7.19 62.08
CA ALA A 162 -36.64 6.84 61.73
C ALA A 162 -36.80 6.48 60.25
N GLN A 163 -36.11 7.24 59.40
CA GLN A 163 -36.06 7.06 57.95
C GLN A 163 -35.36 5.74 57.55
N THR A 164 -34.21 5.44 58.16
CA THR A 164 -33.49 4.17 57.95
C THR A 164 -34.28 2.97 58.46
N LEU A 165 -34.93 3.06 59.63
CA LEU A 165 -35.75 1.97 60.17
C LEU A 165 -37.03 1.73 59.35
N ARG A 166 -37.65 2.77 58.81
CA ARG A 166 -38.76 2.63 57.83
C ARG A 166 -38.31 1.89 56.58
N LEU A 167 -37.13 2.22 56.05
CA LEU A 167 -36.56 1.53 54.90
C LEU A 167 -36.27 0.05 55.24
N ALA A 168 -35.59 -0.22 56.37
CA ALA A 168 -35.32 -1.59 56.83
C ALA A 168 -36.60 -2.41 57.00
N THR A 169 -37.65 -1.84 57.62
CA THR A 169 -38.98 -2.45 57.73
C THR A 169 -39.52 -2.83 56.35
N LEU A 170 -39.50 -1.90 55.39
CA LEU A 170 -40.02 -2.13 54.04
C LEU A 170 -39.22 -3.19 53.28
N LEU A 171 -37.89 -3.22 53.43
CA LEU A 171 -37.01 -4.24 52.84
C LEU A 171 -37.22 -5.63 53.47
N LEU A 172 -37.61 -5.72 54.74
CA LEU A 172 -37.90 -6.99 55.40
C LEU A 172 -39.25 -7.59 54.99
N ILE A 173 -40.21 -6.81 54.47
CA ILE A 173 -41.55 -7.32 54.12
C ILE A 173 -41.49 -8.45 53.06
N PRO A 174 -40.81 -8.31 51.89
CA PRO A 174 -40.64 -9.42 50.94
C PRO A 174 -39.97 -10.65 51.56
N VAL A 175 -38.96 -10.44 52.42
CA VAL A 175 -38.23 -11.51 53.11
C VAL A 175 -39.13 -12.26 54.10
N ASN A 176 -40.08 -11.58 54.74
CA ASN A 176 -41.07 -12.22 55.60
C ASN A 176 -41.99 -13.16 54.81
N PHE A 177 -42.54 -12.71 53.67
CA PHE A 177 -43.39 -13.57 52.83
C PHE A 177 -42.61 -14.76 52.26
N TRP A 178 -41.34 -14.57 51.90
CA TRP A 178 -40.43 -15.66 51.55
C TRP A 178 -40.23 -16.65 52.71
N ALA A 179 -40.00 -16.16 53.93
CA ALA A 179 -39.80 -16.99 55.11
C ALA A 179 -41.05 -17.80 55.49
N MET A 180 -42.25 -17.21 55.44
CA MET A 180 -43.53 -17.92 55.69
C MET A 180 -43.69 -19.17 54.83
N ASP A 181 -43.32 -19.06 53.55
CA ASP A 181 -43.42 -20.12 52.56
C ASP A 181 -42.30 -21.16 52.73
N THR A 182 -41.06 -20.71 53.00
CA THR A 182 -39.87 -21.58 53.17
C THR A 182 -39.92 -22.41 54.44
N PHE A 183 -40.44 -21.86 55.55
CA PHE A 183 -40.66 -22.60 56.79
C PHE A 183 -41.90 -23.52 56.73
N GLY A 184 -42.55 -23.64 55.56
CA GLY A 184 -43.67 -24.56 55.36
C GLY A 184 -44.88 -24.27 56.24
N LEU A 185 -45.06 -23.02 56.72
CA LEU A 185 -46.06 -22.71 57.75
C LEU A 185 -47.48 -23.13 57.33
N TRP A 186 -47.80 -23.06 56.05
CA TRP A 186 -49.11 -23.42 55.50
C TRP A 186 -49.44 -24.92 55.61
N GLN A 187 -48.45 -25.80 55.81
CA GLN A 187 -48.62 -27.25 55.88
C GLN A 187 -49.30 -27.73 57.17
N SER A 188 -49.28 -26.94 58.25
CA SER A 188 -49.92 -27.26 59.52
C SER A 188 -51.05 -26.28 59.84
N PRO A 189 -52.29 -26.75 60.09
CA PRO A 189 -53.42 -25.88 60.44
C PRO A 189 -53.16 -24.98 61.65
N TRP A 190 -52.35 -25.44 62.61
CA TRP A 190 -52.03 -24.67 63.83
C TRP A 190 -51.24 -23.38 63.53
N ASN A 191 -50.47 -23.40 62.44
CA ASN A 191 -49.63 -22.29 62.03
C ASN A 191 -50.42 -21.24 61.22
N TRP A 192 -51.63 -21.55 60.77
CA TRP A 192 -52.48 -20.63 59.98
C TRP A 192 -52.84 -19.36 60.74
N GLY A 193 -53.04 -19.44 62.07
CA GLY A 193 -53.24 -18.27 62.91
C GLY A 193 -52.05 -17.31 62.89
N ALA A 194 -50.82 -17.84 62.95
CA ALA A 194 -49.60 -17.04 62.84
C ALA A 194 -49.46 -16.41 61.44
N ILE A 195 -49.77 -17.16 60.38
CA ILE A 195 -49.82 -16.61 59.01
C ILE A 195 -50.83 -15.47 58.92
N ALA A 196 -52.05 -15.63 59.41
CA ALA A 196 -53.10 -14.60 59.31
C ALA A 196 -52.71 -13.30 60.02
N ILE A 197 -52.19 -13.39 61.25
CA ILE A 197 -51.71 -12.23 62.02
C ILE A 197 -50.54 -11.55 61.32
N ALA A 198 -49.58 -12.33 60.82
CA ALA A 198 -48.40 -11.79 60.15
C ALA A 198 -48.74 -11.18 58.77
N PHE A 199 -49.61 -11.81 58.00
CA PHE A 199 -50.12 -11.30 56.72
C PHE A 199 -50.82 -9.96 56.90
N VAL A 200 -51.80 -9.88 57.81
CA VAL A 200 -52.57 -8.65 58.05
C VAL A 200 -51.67 -7.51 58.56
N SER A 201 -50.72 -7.80 59.47
CA SER A 201 -49.78 -6.80 59.97
C SER A 201 -48.83 -6.29 58.88
N LEU A 202 -48.19 -7.17 58.10
CA LEU A 202 -47.27 -6.77 57.02
C LEU A 202 -47.98 -6.01 55.89
N VAL A 203 -49.19 -6.43 55.50
CA VAL A 203 -50.05 -5.70 54.56
C VAL A 203 -50.42 -4.32 55.13
N GLY A 204 -50.87 -4.26 56.38
CA GLY A 204 -51.22 -3.00 57.05
C GLY A 204 -50.05 -2.00 57.11
N ILE A 205 -48.86 -2.47 57.49
CA ILE A 205 -47.61 -1.68 57.52
C ILE A 205 -47.26 -1.15 56.12
N SER A 206 -47.34 -2.00 55.10
CA SER A 206 -47.07 -1.61 53.70
C SER A 206 -48.08 -0.56 53.21
N LEU A 207 -49.37 -0.75 53.48
CA LEU A 207 -50.44 0.22 53.16
C LEU A 207 -50.29 1.55 53.92
N GLN A 208 -49.77 1.54 55.14
CA GLN A 208 -49.53 2.75 55.94
C GLN A 208 -48.33 3.54 55.39
N LEU A 209 -47.22 2.86 55.10
CA LEU A 209 -45.94 3.49 54.72
C LEU A 209 -45.85 3.90 53.24
N LEU A 210 -46.61 3.26 52.33
CA LEU A 210 -46.46 3.46 50.87
C LEU A 210 -47.63 4.20 50.17
N ARG A 211 -48.58 4.79 50.91
CA ARG A 211 -49.63 5.66 50.33
C ARG A 211 -49.06 6.77 49.42
N PRO A 212 -49.78 7.23 48.38
CA PRO A 212 -51.09 6.74 47.93
C PRO A 212 -51.04 5.47 47.05
N ASN A 213 -49.86 4.99 46.64
CA ASN A 213 -49.72 3.82 45.74
C ASN A 213 -48.78 2.76 46.36
N PRO A 214 -49.34 1.78 47.10
CA PRO A 214 -48.62 0.66 47.73
C PRO A 214 -48.52 -0.59 46.86
N PHE A 215 -49.35 -0.70 45.80
CA PHE A 215 -49.66 -1.95 45.11
C PHE A 215 -48.44 -2.63 44.47
N GLY A 216 -47.49 -1.86 43.93
CA GLY A 216 -46.30 -2.42 43.28
C GLY A 216 -45.42 -3.23 44.23
N HIS A 217 -45.04 -2.67 45.37
CA HIS A 217 -44.22 -3.37 46.37
C HIS A 217 -44.99 -4.51 47.05
N LEU A 218 -46.26 -4.26 47.39
CA LEU A 218 -47.09 -5.24 48.07
C LEU A 218 -47.39 -6.46 47.17
N GLY A 219 -47.71 -6.24 45.89
CA GLY A 219 -47.91 -7.32 44.92
C GLY A 219 -46.66 -8.19 44.75
N LEU A 220 -45.48 -7.57 44.62
CA LEU A 220 -44.21 -8.30 44.57
C LEU A 220 -43.91 -9.09 45.84
N SER A 221 -44.26 -8.53 47.01
CA SER A 221 -44.11 -9.23 48.29
C SER A 221 -44.99 -10.48 48.37
N LEU A 222 -46.23 -10.40 47.89
CA LEU A 222 -47.19 -11.51 47.90
C LEU A 222 -46.80 -12.66 46.94
N LEU A 223 -46.09 -12.35 45.84
CA LEU A 223 -45.60 -13.36 44.88
C LEU A 223 -44.53 -14.31 45.47
N HIS A 224 -44.07 -14.09 46.70
CA HIS A 224 -43.24 -15.04 47.45
C HIS A 224 -44.01 -16.23 48.05
N TRP A 225 -45.35 -16.24 48.01
CA TRP A 225 -46.13 -17.35 48.56
C TRP A 225 -46.50 -18.37 47.46
N GLY A 226 -46.60 -19.65 47.81
CA GLY A 226 -47.08 -20.73 46.93
C GLY A 226 -45.98 -21.50 46.18
N TRP A 227 -44.70 -21.35 46.54
CA TRP A 227 -43.57 -21.86 45.73
C TRP A 227 -43.39 -23.37 45.77
N ALA A 228 -44.13 -24.09 46.61
CA ALA A 228 -44.21 -25.54 46.59
C ALA A 228 -45.01 -26.09 45.39
N ILE A 229 -45.79 -25.26 44.68
CA ILE A 229 -46.55 -25.68 43.50
C ILE A 229 -45.59 -25.80 42.30
N PRO A 230 -45.53 -26.95 41.59
CA PRO A 230 -44.74 -27.10 40.37
C PRO A 230 -45.06 -25.98 39.37
N GLN A 231 -44.02 -25.45 38.70
CA GLN A 231 -44.09 -24.33 37.75
C GLN A 231 -44.40 -22.93 38.34
N TRP A 232 -44.91 -22.82 39.57
CA TRP A 232 -45.21 -21.52 40.18
C TRP A 232 -44.01 -20.56 40.33
N PRO A 233 -42.78 -21.00 40.68
CA PRO A 233 -41.63 -20.09 40.77
C PRO A 233 -41.36 -19.29 39.49
N GLY A 234 -41.49 -19.94 38.32
CA GLY A 234 -41.37 -19.27 37.02
C GLY A 234 -42.50 -18.28 36.77
N VAL A 235 -43.75 -18.70 37.01
CA VAL A 235 -44.95 -17.85 36.86
C VAL A 235 -44.87 -16.61 37.77
N ALA A 236 -44.49 -16.78 39.03
CA ALA A 236 -44.36 -15.71 40.01
C ALA A 236 -43.32 -14.65 39.57
N VAL A 237 -42.15 -15.08 39.10
CA VAL A 237 -41.13 -14.15 38.55
C VAL A 237 -41.66 -13.40 37.32
N TYR A 238 -42.31 -14.08 36.38
CA TYR A 238 -42.84 -13.43 35.17
C TYR A 238 -44.00 -12.48 35.45
N LEU A 239 -44.92 -12.82 36.37
CA LEU A 239 -45.98 -11.92 36.81
C LEU A 239 -45.42 -10.68 37.52
N GLY A 240 -44.42 -10.86 38.40
CA GLY A 240 -43.79 -9.75 39.12
C GLY A 240 -43.03 -8.80 38.21
N VAL A 241 -42.12 -9.34 37.40
CA VAL A 241 -41.28 -8.57 36.47
C VAL A 241 -42.13 -7.96 35.34
N GLY A 242 -43.00 -8.76 34.71
CA GLY A 242 -43.86 -8.33 33.62
C GLY A 242 -44.92 -7.32 34.06
N GLY A 243 -45.57 -7.54 35.21
CA GLY A 243 -46.52 -6.59 35.79
C GLY A 243 -45.87 -5.26 36.15
N THR A 244 -44.64 -5.27 36.66
CA THR A 244 -43.87 -4.05 36.94
C THR A 244 -43.44 -3.34 35.66
N ALA A 245 -43.01 -4.10 34.64
CA ALA A 245 -42.66 -3.56 33.32
C ALA A 245 -43.86 -2.86 32.67
N LEU A 246 -45.03 -3.53 32.57
CA LEU A 246 -46.27 -2.95 32.04
C LEU A 246 -46.73 -1.75 32.87
N GLY A 247 -46.69 -1.85 34.19
CA GLY A 247 -47.00 -0.74 35.11
C GLY A 247 -46.13 0.51 34.90
N SER A 248 -44.92 0.36 34.36
CA SER A 248 -44.05 1.49 34.01
C SER A 248 -44.42 2.22 32.71
N PHE A 249 -45.25 1.63 31.84
CA PHE A 249 -45.71 2.24 30.58
C PHE A 249 -47.04 2.97 30.69
N LEU A 250 -47.88 2.62 31.67
CA LEU A 250 -49.17 3.30 31.88
C LEU A 250 -48.94 4.78 32.24
N PRO A 251 -49.63 5.74 31.58
CA PRO A 251 -49.49 7.15 31.88
C PRO A 251 -49.80 7.42 33.35
N ARG A 252 -48.81 7.92 34.09
CA ARG A 252 -49.02 8.33 35.47
C ARG A 252 -49.87 9.60 35.45
N ARG A 253 -51.17 9.44 35.72
CA ARG A 253 -52.13 10.54 35.81
C ARG A 253 -51.82 11.34 37.07
N GLU A 254 -50.84 12.24 36.98
CA GLU A 254 -50.61 13.24 38.00
C GLU A 254 -51.84 14.14 38.06
N THR A 255 -52.61 14.02 39.14
CA THR A 255 -53.65 14.98 39.49
C THR A 255 -52.98 16.16 40.18
N PRO A 256 -52.89 17.35 39.55
CA PRO A 256 -52.33 18.53 40.18
C PRO A 256 -53.40 19.15 41.09
N LEU A 257 -53.60 18.52 42.25
CA LEU A 257 -54.42 19.06 43.34
C LEU A 257 -53.55 19.20 44.58
N ASP A 258 -53.64 20.40 45.16
CA ASP A 258 -52.99 20.92 46.35
C ASP A 258 -51.46 21.07 46.32
N GLY A 259 -51.05 22.32 46.07
CA GLY A 259 -49.70 22.81 46.32
C GLY A 259 -49.41 22.99 47.81
N ASP A 260 -49.32 21.89 48.56
CA ASP A 260 -48.92 21.93 49.97
C ASP A 260 -47.39 22.07 50.11
N ARG A 261 -46.93 23.31 50.30
CA ARG A 261 -45.53 23.65 50.59
C ARG A 261 -45.04 23.18 51.97
N ASN A 262 -45.90 22.60 52.81
CA ASN A 262 -45.59 22.20 54.19
C ASN A 262 -45.42 20.69 54.42
N ALA A 263 -45.33 19.87 53.36
CA ALA A 263 -44.96 18.45 53.44
C ALA A 263 -43.47 18.20 53.83
N SER A 264 -42.98 18.89 54.85
CA SER A 264 -41.61 18.84 55.35
C SER A 264 -41.41 17.68 56.33
N GLY A 265 -40.71 16.62 55.89
CA GLY A 265 -40.13 15.62 56.80
C GLY A 265 -40.32 14.14 56.41
N ARG A 266 -41.31 13.80 55.57
CA ARG A 266 -41.43 12.44 55.04
C ARG A 266 -40.47 12.29 53.86
N LEU A 267 -39.55 11.33 53.96
CA LEU A 267 -38.57 11.01 52.91
C LEU A 267 -39.23 10.99 51.52
N PRO A 268 -38.54 11.50 50.48
CA PRO A 268 -38.69 10.92 49.15
C PRO A 268 -38.09 9.50 49.18
N ILE A 269 -38.81 8.53 49.75
CA ILE A 269 -38.55 7.10 49.48
C ILE A 269 -38.94 6.93 48.02
N LYS A 270 -37.94 6.97 47.15
CA LYS A 270 -38.13 6.88 45.70
C LYS A 270 -38.54 5.44 45.40
N LYS A 271 -39.86 5.21 45.39
CA LYS A 271 -40.54 3.89 45.44
C LYS A 271 -40.00 2.86 44.44
N ALA A 272 -39.42 3.32 43.33
CA ALA A 272 -38.66 2.51 42.38
C ALA A 272 -37.56 1.67 43.03
N PHE A 273 -36.77 2.19 43.98
CA PHE A 273 -35.70 1.41 44.65
C PHE A 273 -36.27 0.18 45.39
N LEU A 274 -37.37 0.37 46.12
CA LEU A 274 -38.03 -0.69 46.87
C LEU A 274 -38.65 -1.75 45.94
N VAL A 275 -39.20 -1.33 44.80
CA VAL A 275 -39.71 -2.21 43.74
C VAL A 275 -38.56 -2.99 43.07
N ILE A 276 -37.43 -2.34 42.75
CA ILE A 276 -36.23 -2.98 42.21
C ILE A 276 -35.69 -4.04 43.18
N TYR A 277 -35.58 -3.71 44.48
CA TYR A 277 -35.14 -4.65 45.51
C TYR A 277 -36.07 -5.87 45.62
N ALA A 278 -37.38 -5.66 45.66
CA ALA A 278 -38.36 -6.75 45.71
C ALA A 278 -38.28 -7.65 44.46
N LEU A 279 -38.08 -7.08 43.27
CA LEU A 279 -37.83 -7.84 42.03
C LEU A 279 -36.53 -8.65 42.09
N LEU A 280 -35.44 -8.06 42.60
CA LEU A 280 -34.14 -8.75 42.72
C LEU A 280 -34.20 -9.91 43.73
N ILE A 281 -34.93 -9.77 44.84
CA ILE A 281 -35.14 -10.87 45.79
C ILE A 281 -36.05 -11.97 45.20
N LEU A 282 -37.12 -11.60 44.47
CA LEU A 282 -37.97 -12.57 43.78
C LEU A 282 -37.20 -13.37 42.73
N LEU A 283 -36.38 -12.70 41.92
CA LEU A 283 -35.52 -13.31 40.91
C LEU A 283 -34.38 -14.14 41.53
N GLY A 284 -33.71 -13.61 42.55
CA GLY A 284 -32.64 -14.31 43.27
C GLY A 284 -33.13 -15.58 43.95
N ARG A 285 -34.34 -15.57 44.51
CA ARG A 285 -34.98 -16.78 45.06
C ARG A 285 -35.22 -17.86 43.99
N ALA A 286 -35.68 -17.48 42.80
CA ALA A 286 -35.89 -18.43 41.70
C ALA A 286 -34.58 -19.11 41.28
N ILE A 287 -33.50 -18.34 41.15
CA ILE A 287 -32.20 -18.83 40.70
C ILE A 287 -31.49 -19.66 41.78
N PHE A 288 -31.34 -19.14 43.00
CA PHE A 288 -30.46 -19.73 44.02
C PHE A 288 -31.18 -20.69 44.98
N VAL A 289 -32.48 -20.52 45.24
CA VAL A 289 -33.21 -21.27 46.26
C VAL A 289 -34.12 -22.33 45.63
N ALA A 290 -34.94 -21.93 44.65
CA ALA A 290 -35.78 -22.88 43.90
C ALA A 290 -35.01 -23.63 42.80
N GLN A 291 -33.75 -23.25 42.55
CA GLN A 291 -32.88 -23.81 41.50
C GLN A 291 -33.58 -23.90 40.13
N TRP A 292 -34.47 -22.94 39.84
CA TRP A 292 -35.23 -22.93 38.60
C TRP A 292 -34.27 -22.71 37.44
N ASP A 293 -34.41 -23.53 36.39
CA ASP A 293 -33.51 -23.52 35.24
C ASP A 293 -33.45 -22.10 34.64
N ILE A 294 -32.24 -21.52 34.76
CA ILE A 294 -31.95 -20.12 34.47
C ILE A 294 -32.32 -19.81 33.02
N ARG A 295 -32.21 -20.79 32.10
CA ARG A 295 -32.57 -20.66 30.67
C ARG A 295 -33.96 -20.05 30.47
N TYR A 296 -34.95 -20.52 31.23
CA TYR A 296 -36.33 -20.01 31.16
C TYR A 296 -36.51 -18.62 31.79
N LEU A 297 -35.54 -18.08 32.54
CA LEU A 297 -35.63 -16.79 33.23
C LEU A 297 -34.96 -15.62 32.47
N GLY A 298 -34.23 -15.86 31.39
CA GLY A 298 -33.44 -14.80 30.74
C GLY A 298 -34.22 -13.56 30.28
N LEU A 299 -35.47 -13.71 29.83
CA LEU A 299 -36.34 -12.55 29.54
C LEU A 299 -36.72 -11.77 30.80
N ALA A 300 -36.97 -12.44 31.94
CA ALA A 300 -37.20 -11.77 33.21
C ALA A 300 -35.94 -11.02 33.69
N ILE A 301 -34.75 -11.61 33.54
CA ILE A 301 -33.45 -10.96 33.84
C ILE A 301 -33.28 -9.70 32.96
N ALA A 302 -33.56 -9.80 31.66
CA ALA A 302 -33.47 -8.68 30.74
C ALA A 302 -34.50 -7.56 31.01
N LEU A 303 -35.73 -7.92 31.39
CA LEU A 303 -36.76 -6.95 31.79
C LEU A 303 -36.42 -6.23 33.11
N CYS A 304 -35.74 -6.89 34.05
CA CYS A 304 -35.14 -6.20 35.20
C CYS A 304 -34.09 -5.17 34.76
N GLY A 305 -33.23 -5.52 33.79
CA GLY A 305 -32.26 -4.59 33.19
C GLY A 305 -32.92 -3.40 32.50
N PHE A 306 -34.00 -3.64 31.75
CA PHE A 306 -34.82 -2.60 31.12
C PHE A 306 -35.40 -1.61 32.14
N LEU A 307 -35.95 -2.10 33.24
CA LEU A 307 -36.49 -1.28 34.32
C LEU A 307 -35.42 -0.38 34.95
N LEU A 308 -34.20 -0.89 35.17
CA LEU A 308 -33.07 -0.10 35.67
C LEU A 308 -32.69 1.05 34.71
N VAL A 309 -32.60 0.77 33.41
CA VAL A 309 -32.32 1.82 32.39
C VAL A 309 -33.40 2.89 32.37
N ARG A 310 -34.68 2.47 32.43
CA ARG A 310 -35.82 3.40 32.41
C ARG A 310 -35.81 4.34 33.62
N VAL A 311 -35.40 3.83 34.77
CA VAL A 311 -35.30 4.59 36.03
C VAL A 311 -34.17 5.64 35.98
N GLU A 312 -33.00 5.32 35.43
CA GLU A 312 -31.90 6.29 35.29
C GLU A 312 -32.24 7.42 34.31
N ARG A 313 -33.03 7.12 33.27
CA ARG A 313 -33.46 8.09 32.25
C ARG A 313 -34.60 9.02 32.67
N GLN A 314 -35.10 8.92 33.92
CA GLN A 314 -36.07 9.86 34.47
C GLN A 314 -35.45 11.27 34.69
N PRO A 315 -36.27 12.35 34.69
CA PRO A 315 -35.79 13.71 34.93
C PRO A 315 -35.14 13.82 36.33
N PRO A 316 -34.17 14.74 36.54
CA PRO A 316 -33.35 14.78 37.76
C PRO A 316 -34.15 14.89 39.08
N ALA A 317 -35.33 15.51 39.05
CA ALA A 317 -36.23 15.60 40.20
C ALA A 317 -36.75 14.23 40.68
N GLU A 318 -36.87 13.26 39.77
CA GLU A 318 -37.48 11.94 40.02
C GLU A 318 -36.46 10.80 40.20
N ARG A 319 -35.20 10.98 39.77
CA ARG A 319 -34.16 9.93 39.80
C ARG A 319 -33.93 9.34 41.19
N PRO A 320 -34.15 8.03 41.41
CA PRO A 320 -34.19 7.46 42.76
C PRO A 320 -32.94 7.61 43.60
N LEU A 321 -31.77 7.54 42.97
CA LEU A 321 -30.48 7.54 43.66
C LEU A 321 -29.79 8.91 43.50
N PRO A 322 -29.12 9.43 44.54
CA PRO A 322 -28.11 10.44 44.33
C PRO A 322 -27.01 9.86 43.43
N HIS A 323 -26.34 10.72 42.67
CA HIS A 323 -25.21 10.36 41.81
C HIS A 323 -23.97 10.05 42.67
N LEU A 324 -24.01 8.92 43.37
CA LEU A 324 -22.84 8.22 43.84
C LEU A 324 -22.00 7.91 42.60
N GLY A 325 -20.94 8.70 42.37
CA GLY A 325 -20.12 8.70 41.14
C GLY A 325 -19.30 7.43 40.87
N ILE A 326 -19.74 6.31 41.46
CA ILE A 326 -19.09 5.00 41.48
C ILE A 326 -19.82 4.02 40.54
N TRP A 327 -21.15 4.17 40.33
CA TRP A 327 -21.96 3.23 39.55
C TRP A 327 -22.85 3.92 38.51
N ASN A 328 -22.74 3.50 37.24
CA ASN A 328 -23.62 3.93 36.15
C ASN A 328 -24.78 2.93 36.00
N TRP A 329 -25.98 3.28 36.47
CA TRP A 329 -27.15 2.38 36.43
C TRP A 329 -27.60 2.00 35.01
N GLU A 330 -27.33 2.84 34.00
CA GLU A 330 -27.55 2.47 32.59
C GLU A 330 -26.63 1.30 32.18
N ALA A 331 -25.38 1.29 32.65
CA ALA A 331 -24.45 0.20 32.39
C ALA A 331 -24.86 -1.08 33.15
N VAL A 332 -25.29 -0.96 34.41
CA VAL A 332 -25.82 -2.11 35.19
C VAL A 332 -27.05 -2.71 34.50
N GLY A 333 -28.00 -1.88 34.05
CA GLY A 333 -29.15 -2.34 33.28
C GLY A 333 -28.76 -3.04 31.97
N GLY A 334 -27.75 -2.52 31.26
CA GLY A 334 -27.16 -3.16 30.08
C GLY A 334 -26.54 -4.54 30.38
N VAL A 335 -25.88 -4.71 31.52
CA VAL A 335 -25.34 -6.03 31.97
C VAL A 335 -26.47 -7.03 32.19
N PHE A 336 -27.59 -6.63 32.82
CA PHE A 336 -28.75 -7.51 33.00
C PHE A 336 -29.39 -7.92 31.67
N ILE A 337 -29.49 -7.01 30.70
CA ILE A 337 -29.96 -7.34 29.34
C ILE A 337 -29.01 -8.34 28.66
N PHE A 338 -27.70 -8.15 28.79
CA PHE A 338 -26.69 -9.07 28.25
C PHE A 338 -26.74 -10.45 28.93
N LEU A 339 -26.87 -10.52 30.26
CA LEU A 339 -27.01 -11.79 30.98
C LEU A 339 -28.28 -12.55 30.56
N GLY A 340 -29.41 -11.85 30.44
CA GLY A 340 -30.64 -12.44 29.93
C GLY A 340 -30.53 -12.99 28.50
N TRP A 341 -29.67 -12.38 27.68
CA TRP A 341 -29.36 -12.83 26.33
C TRP A 341 -28.46 -14.07 26.31
N VAL A 342 -27.36 -14.07 27.07
CA VAL A 342 -26.41 -15.22 27.18
C VAL A 342 -27.16 -16.49 27.59
N VAL A 343 -28.09 -16.35 28.52
CA VAL A 343 -28.90 -17.42 29.10
C VAL A 343 -29.94 -18.00 28.13
N THR A 344 -30.36 -17.26 27.10
CA THR A 344 -31.49 -17.65 26.23
C THR A 344 -31.09 -17.98 24.79
N VAL A 345 -29.99 -17.41 24.28
CA VAL A 345 -29.56 -17.55 22.88
C VAL A 345 -29.33 -19.00 22.45
N GLY A 346 -28.85 -19.85 23.35
CA GLY A 346 -28.63 -21.27 23.09
C GLY A 346 -29.93 -22.04 22.89
N ASP A 347 -30.80 -22.01 23.90
CA ASP A 347 -31.85 -23.02 24.05
C ASP A 347 -33.26 -22.56 23.63
N ILE A 348 -33.63 -21.29 23.86
CA ILE A 348 -35.02 -20.83 23.75
C ILE A 348 -35.12 -19.65 22.74
N PRO A 349 -35.29 -19.93 21.44
CA PRO A 349 -35.10 -18.93 20.39
C PRO A 349 -36.13 -17.79 20.43
N LEU A 350 -37.39 -18.08 20.78
CA LEU A 350 -38.44 -17.06 20.94
C LEU A 350 -38.12 -16.07 22.07
N GLN A 351 -37.59 -16.58 23.18
CA GLN A 351 -37.20 -15.78 24.33
C GLN A 351 -35.95 -14.94 24.03
N ALA A 352 -34.95 -15.54 23.37
CA ALA A 352 -33.77 -14.85 22.89
C ALA A 352 -34.12 -13.72 21.90
N PHE A 353 -35.13 -13.90 21.05
CA PHE A 353 -35.61 -12.88 20.12
C PHE A 353 -36.28 -11.71 20.86
N ALA A 354 -37.08 -11.99 21.88
CA ALA A 354 -37.68 -10.96 22.74
C ALA A 354 -36.61 -10.15 23.50
N VAL A 355 -35.58 -10.82 24.05
CA VAL A 355 -34.43 -10.15 24.69
C VAL A 355 -33.62 -9.34 23.67
N SER A 356 -33.38 -9.88 22.47
CA SER A 356 -32.64 -9.18 21.41
C SER A 356 -33.38 -7.94 20.90
N SER A 357 -34.71 -7.99 20.84
CA SER A 357 -35.57 -6.84 20.52
C SER A 357 -35.48 -5.74 21.58
N LEU A 358 -35.42 -6.14 22.86
CA LEU A 358 -35.25 -5.23 23.98
C LEU A 358 -33.83 -4.61 24.01
N ALA A 359 -32.80 -5.39 23.68
CA ALA A 359 -31.44 -4.90 23.49
C ALA A 359 -31.33 -3.93 22.31
N ALA A 360 -31.99 -4.23 21.18
CA ALA A 360 -32.06 -3.33 20.03
C ALA A 360 -32.74 -2.00 20.40
N TRP A 361 -33.85 -2.02 21.14
CA TRP A 361 -34.48 -0.80 21.67
C TRP A 361 -33.53 0.00 22.59
N PHE A 362 -32.80 -0.67 23.47
CA PHE A 362 -31.83 -0.05 24.37
C PHE A 362 -30.71 0.66 23.59
N PHE A 363 -30.11 0.00 22.60
CA PHE A 363 -29.04 0.58 21.79
C PHE A 363 -29.56 1.65 20.81
N ALA A 364 -30.72 1.48 20.20
CA ALA A 364 -31.32 2.48 19.31
C ALA A 364 -31.65 3.79 20.03
N THR A 365 -32.24 3.71 21.24
CA THR A 365 -32.51 4.90 22.05
C THR A 365 -31.21 5.56 22.53
N ARG A 366 -30.17 4.80 22.88
CA ARG A 366 -28.87 5.39 23.23
C ARG A 366 -28.15 5.99 22.02
N LEU A 367 -28.28 5.37 20.85
CA LEU A 367 -27.71 5.87 19.59
C LEU A 367 -28.24 7.25 19.21
N VAL A 368 -29.57 7.47 19.29
CA VAL A 368 -30.20 8.77 18.98
C VAL A 368 -29.81 9.86 19.98
N THR A 369 -29.58 9.50 21.25
CA THR A 369 -29.20 10.48 22.30
C THR A 369 -27.70 10.79 22.36
N ALA A 370 -26.84 9.82 22.09
CA ALA A 370 -25.40 9.93 22.34
C ALA A 370 -24.51 9.84 21.09
N TRP A 371 -25.06 9.44 19.93
CA TRP A 371 -24.37 9.32 18.65
C TRP A 371 -23.03 8.56 18.72
N ARG A 372 -22.99 7.44 19.44
CA ARG A 372 -21.77 6.63 19.65
C ARG A 372 -21.69 5.46 18.68
N ARG A 373 -20.51 5.26 18.06
CA ARG A 373 -20.22 4.10 17.18
C ARG A 373 -20.46 2.74 17.85
N ARG A 374 -20.14 2.62 19.15
CA ARG A 374 -20.37 1.38 19.92
C ARG A 374 -21.86 1.00 19.95
N ASP A 375 -22.74 1.98 20.09
CA ASP A 375 -24.18 1.74 20.22
C ASP A 375 -24.78 1.35 18.85
N LEU A 376 -24.28 1.94 17.76
CA LEU A 376 -24.59 1.50 16.39
C LEU A 376 -24.08 0.07 16.11
N PHE A 377 -22.86 -0.28 16.56
CA PHE A 377 -22.32 -1.63 16.40
C PHE A 377 -23.18 -2.68 17.12
N PHE A 378 -23.53 -2.46 18.38
CA PHE A 378 -24.35 -3.43 19.12
C PHE A 378 -25.79 -3.49 18.60
N LEU A 379 -26.39 -2.38 18.14
CA LEU A 379 -27.67 -2.39 17.44
C LEU A 379 -27.62 -3.22 16.14
N TRP A 380 -26.51 -3.12 15.41
CA TRP A 380 -26.29 -3.85 14.17
C TRP A 380 -26.04 -5.35 14.42
N VAL A 381 -25.23 -5.72 15.41
CA VAL A 381 -25.01 -7.13 15.77
C VAL A 381 -26.29 -7.78 16.29
N THR A 382 -27.05 -7.11 17.16
CA THR A 382 -28.32 -7.63 17.69
C THR A 382 -29.39 -7.77 16.60
N GLY A 383 -29.45 -6.82 15.65
CA GLY A 383 -30.31 -6.92 14.48
C GLY A 383 -29.96 -8.08 13.55
N LEU A 384 -28.67 -8.26 13.24
CA LEU A 384 -28.20 -9.39 12.41
C LEU A 384 -28.50 -10.74 13.07
N GLN A 385 -28.27 -10.85 14.39
CA GLN A 385 -28.58 -12.05 15.15
C GLN A 385 -30.09 -12.35 15.18
N ALA A 386 -30.94 -11.32 15.25
CA ALA A 386 -32.39 -11.50 15.24
C ALA A 386 -32.88 -12.23 13.97
N CYS A 387 -32.21 -12.04 12.82
CA CYS A 387 -32.49 -12.81 11.60
C CYS A 387 -32.22 -14.32 11.76
N PHE A 388 -31.13 -14.71 12.42
CA PHE A 388 -30.84 -16.13 12.73
C PHE A 388 -31.82 -16.71 13.75
N LEU A 389 -32.25 -15.91 14.74
CA LEU A 389 -33.27 -16.32 15.70
C LEU A 389 -34.65 -16.50 15.04
N LEU A 390 -35.02 -15.64 14.08
CA LEU A 390 -36.27 -15.80 13.32
C LEU A 390 -36.31 -17.12 12.54
N TRP A 391 -35.21 -17.56 11.93
CA TRP A 391 -35.13 -18.88 11.31
C TRP A 391 -35.38 -20.00 12.33
N ARG A 392 -34.77 -19.92 13.52
CA ARG A 392 -34.95 -20.89 14.61
C ARG A 392 -36.32 -20.86 15.29
N ILE A 393 -37.14 -19.83 15.03
CA ILE A 393 -38.53 -19.74 15.52
C ILE A 393 -39.51 -20.44 14.55
N LEU A 394 -39.15 -20.59 13.28
CA LEU A 394 -39.97 -21.32 12.32
C LEU A 394 -40.04 -22.81 12.69
N PRO A 395 -41.23 -23.43 12.72
CA PRO A 395 -41.38 -24.88 12.86
C PRO A 395 -40.58 -25.66 11.81
N ASP A 396 -39.96 -26.76 12.22
CA ASP A 396 -39.21 -27.68 11.35
C ASP A 396 -39.88 -28.05 10.01
N PRO A 397 -41.21 -28.35 9.93
CA PRO A 397 -41.83 -28.61 8.63
C PRO A 397 -41.81 -27.39 7.68
N LEU A 398 -41.84 -26.15 8.20
CA LEU A 398 -41.68 -24.95 7.38
C LEU A 398 -40.23 -24.73 6.98
N GLN A 399 -39.26 -24.97 7.89
CA GLN A 399 -37.84 -24.91 7.56
C GLN A 399 -37.50 -25.90 6.42
N ASN A 400 -37.90 -27.17 6.59
CA ASN A 400 -37.71 -28.22 5.58
C ASN A 400 -38.39 -27.85 4.25
N ARG A 401 -39.62 -27.31 4.30
CA ARG A 401 -40.32 -26.88 3.08
C ARG A 401 -39.61 -25.74 2.36
N ILE A 402 -39.01 -24.80 3.08
CA ILE A 402 -38.20 -23.71 2.49
C ILE A 402 -36.93 -24.28 1.83
N VAL A 403 -36.25 -25.23 2.49
CA VAL A 403 -35.07 -25.89 1.93
C VAL A 403 -35.42 -26.73 0.69
N GLU A 404 -36.51 -27.51 0.73
CA GLU A 404 -37.04 -28.25 -0.43
C GLU A 404 -37.36 -27.32 -1.61
N LEU A 405 -38.07 -26.22 -1.38
CA LEU A 405 -38.39 -25.23 -2.40
C LEU A 405 -37.12 -24.59 -2.99
N SER A 406 -36.11 -24.31 -2.17
CA SER A 406 -34.82 -23.83 -2.68
C SER A 406 -34.06 -24.88 -3.50
N ALA A 407 -34.15 -26.16 -3.14
CA ALA A 407 -33.57 -27.25 -3.91
C ALA A 407 -34.26 -27.43 -5.27
N GLN A 408 -35.59 -27.28 -5.30
CA GLN A 408 -36.40 -27.37 -6.53
C GLN A 408 -36.20 -26.17 -7.48
N ILE A 409 -36.14 -24.94 -6.94
CA ILE A 409 -36.10 -23.71 -7.75
C ILE A 409 -34.66 -23.31 -8.12
N ILE A 410 -33.70 -23.52 -7.22
CA ILE A 410 -32.33 -22.97 -7.33
C ILE A 410 -31.29 -24.08 -7.58
N GLY A 411 -31.67 -25.35 -7.39
CA GLY A 411 -30.80 -26.51 -7.61
C GLY A 411 -29.85 -26.83 -6.46
N SER A 412 -30.06 -26.26 -5.26
CA SER A 412 -29.19 -26.53 -4.10
C SER A 412 -29.97 -26.64 -2.79
N SER A 413 -29.64 -27.65 -1.97
CA SER A 413 -30.10 -27.81 -0.59
C SER A 413 -29.12 -27.24 0.45
N ASN A 414 -28.07 -26.54 0.03
CA ASN A 414 -27.03 -26.02 0.92
C ASN A 414 -27.55 -24.83 1.77
N THR A 415 -27.98 -25.13 2.99
CA THR A 415 -28.53 -24.17 3.95
C THR A 415 -27.59 -23.02 4.29
N ALA A 416 -26.27 -23.22 4.23
CA ALA A 416 -25.29 -22.16 4.45
C ALA A 416 -25.37 -21.09 3.34
N ALA A 417 -25.41 -21.52 2.07
CA ALA A 417 -25.43 -20.62 0.93
C ALA A 417 -26.73 -19.78 0.83
N LEU A 418 -27.86 -20.32 1.31
CA LEU A 418 -29.15 -19.61 1.35
C LEU A 418 -29.10 -18.32 2.18
N TRP A 419 -28.23 -18.24 3.21
CA TRP A 419 -28.05 -17.02 3.99
C TRP A 419 -27.56 -15.83 3.16
N GLY A 420 -26.86 -16.09 2.06
CA GLY A 420 -26.45 -15.07 1.09
C GLY A 420 -27.63 -14.29 0.49
N ILE A 421 -28.79 -14.93 0.32
CA ILE A 421 -30.03 -14.27 -0.13
C ILE A 421 -30.89 -13.83 1.06
N ALA A 422 -31.05 -14.69 2.08
CA ALA A 422 -31.95 -14.44 3.20
C ALA A 422 -31.60 -13.17 4.01
N LEU A 423 -30.33 -12.73 3.98
CA LEU A 423 -29.86 -11.51 4.66
C LEU A 423 -29.82 -10.27 3.76
N LEU A 424 -30.15 -10.35 2.48
CA LEU A 424 -30.29 -9.16 1.61
C LEU A 424 -31.29 -8.11 2.15
N PRO A 425 -32.45 -8.47 2.72
CA PRO A 425 -33.35 -7.49 3.35
C PRO A 425 -32.69 -6.78 4.54
N TYR A 426 -31.87 -7.49 5.32
CA TYR A 426 -31.13 -6.91 6.44
C TYR A 426 -29.98 -6.00 5.98
N LEU A 427 -29.29 -6.37 4.89
CA LEU A 427 -28.29 -5.54 4.22
C LEU A 427 -28.91 -4.24 3.70
N ALA A 428 -30.08 -4.33 3.04
CA ALA A 428 -30.84 -3.17 2.56
C ALA A 428 -31.34 -2.27 3.71
N LEU A 429 -31.81 -2.87 4.82
CA LEU A 429 -32.22 -2.15 6.02
C LEU A 429 -31.02 -1.44 6.69
N SER A 430 -29.84 -2.06 6.71
CA SER A 430 -28.60 -1.46 7.20
C SER A 430 -28.18 -0.24 6.36
N ALA A 431 -28.24 -0.36 5.02
CA ALA A 431 -27.98 0.74 4.09
C ALA A 431 -29.01 1.88 4.25
N TRP A 432 -30.29 1.55 4.40
CA TRP A 432 -31.36 2.53 4.66
C TRP A 432 -31.17 3.23 6.01
N GLY A 433 -30.79 2.50 7.07
CA GLY A 433 -30.47 3.09 8.38
C GLY A 433 -29.32 4.09 8.29
N CYS A 434 -28.25 3.76 7.55
CA CYS A 434 -27.16 4.69 7.26
C CYS A 434 -27.64 5.92 6.47
N ALA A 435 -28.59 5.76 5.55
CA ALA A 435 -29.20 6.88 4.83
C ALA A 435 -30.00 7.82 5.76
N GLN A 436 -30.68 7.30 6.79
CA GLN A 436 -31.34 8.14 7.81
C GLN A 436 -30.31 8.88 8.69
N LEU A 437 -29.24 8.21 9.12
CA LEU A 437 -28.16 8.83 9.91
C LEU A 437 -27.47 9.99 9.16
N ASP A 438 -27.35 9.89 7.85
CA ASP A 438 -26.77 10.94 7.01
C ASP A 438 -27.71 12.13 6.79
N GLN A 439 -29.05 11.94 6.79
CA GLN A 439 -29.99 13.06 6.85
C GLN A 439 -29.84 13.86 8.16
N GLN A 440 -29.48 13.19 9.27
CA GLN A 440 -29.17 13.80 10.56
C GLN A 440 -27.72 14.36 10.65
N GLN A 441 -27.02 14.47 9.52
CA GLN A 441 -25.65 15.00 9.37
C GLN A 441 -24.55 14.25 10.18
N GLN A 442 -24.80 13.00 10.60
CA GLN A 442 -23.89 12.24 11.47
C GLN A 442 -22.81 11.45 10.70
N THR A 443 -22.01 12.13 9.89
CA THR A 443 -21.01 11.53 8.96
C THR A 443 -20.08 10.50 9.62
N ARG A 444 -19.67 10.72 10.88
CA ARG A 444 -18.78 9.79 11.62
C ARG A 444 -19.41 8.43 11.94
N LEU A 445 -20.75 8.34 11.96
CA LEU A 445 -21.51 7.10 12.15
C LEU A 445 -21.90 6.49 10.82
N VAL A 446 -22.29 7.31 9.84
CA VAL A 446 -22.58 6.88 8.46
C VAL A 446 -21.39 6.11 7.88
N ASN A 447 -20.18 6.68 7.93
CA ASN A 447 -18.97 6.01 7.43
C ASN A 447 -18.70 4.65 8.13
N PHE A 448 -19.09 4.51 9.40
CA PHE A 448 -18.89 3.28 10.17
C PHE A 448 -19.98 2.23 9.85
N GLY A 449 -21.25 2.63 9.80
CA GLY A 449 -22.37 1.75 9.47
C GLY A 449 -22.35 1.26 8.02
N GLU A 450 -21.95 2.11 7.07
CA GLU A 450 -21.74 1.70 5.67
C GLU A 450 -20.53 0.75 5.56
N GLY A 451 -19.51 0.93 6.39
CA GLY A 451 -18.40 -0.02 6.51
C GLY A 451 -18.86 -1.40 6.99
N LEU A 452 -19.68 -1.46 8.05
CA LEU A 452 -20.30 -2.72 8.50
C LEU A 452 -21.20 -3.35 7.43
N THR A 453 -21.97 -2.52 6.72
CA THR A 453 -22.84 -2.96 5.62
C THR A 453 -22.02 -3.55 4.48
N LEU A 454 -20.92 -2.91 4.07
CA LEU A 454 -20.02 -3.42 3.04
C LEU A 454 -19.36 -4.73 3.45
N ILE A 455 -18.86 -4.84 4.70
CA ILE A 455 -18.28 -6.08 5.24
C ILE A 455 -19.31 -7.22 5.18
N LEU A 456 -20.56 -6.97 5.59
CA LEU A 456 -21.61 -7.99 5.49
C LEU A 456 -21.90 -8.37 4.04
N GLY A 457 -22.04 -7.42 3.12
CA GLY A 457 -22.24 -7.71 1.70
C GLY A 457 -21.13 -8.59 1.10
N SER A 458 -19.86 -8.33 1.46
CA SER A 458 -18.73 -9.17 1.08
C SER A 458 -18.82 -10.58 1.68
N ILE A 459 -19.18 -10.71 2.96
CA ILE A 459 -19.38 -12.02 3.62
C ILE A 459 -20.52 -12.79 2.95
N LEU A 460 -21.66 -12.16 2.66
CA LEU A 460 -22.78 -12.79 1.97
C LEU A 460 -22.37 -13.28 0.57
N THR A 461 -21.55 -12.50 -0.15
CA THR A 461 -20.98 -12.90 -1.45
C THR A 461 -20.14 -14.17 -1.34
N LEU A 462 -19.23 -14.24 -0.36
CA LEU A 462 -18.41 -15.43 -0.08
C LEU A 462 -19.23 -16.64 0.37
N VAL A 463 -20.29 -16.43 1.17
CA VAL A 463 -21.20 -17.50 1.59
C VAL A 463 -22.05 -18.00 0.41
N SER A 464 -22.41 -17.13 -0.53
CA SER A 464 -23.17 -17.52 -1.73
C SER A 464 -22.34 -18.20 -2.83
N SER A 465 -21.00 -18.05 -2.85
CA SER A 465 -20.16 -18.54 -3.95
C SER A 465 -20.06 -20.06 -4.08
N TRP A 466 -20.58 -20.83 -3.12
CA TRP A 466 -20.70 -22.29 -3.21
C TRP A 466 -21.73 -22.75 -4.25
N VAL A 467 -22.62 -21.86 -4.72
CA VAL A 467 -23.69 -22.17 -5.68
C VAL A 467 -23.84 -21.00 -6.66
N ALA A 468 -23.52 -21.20 -7.93
CA ALA A 468 -23.46 -20.13 -8.94
C ALA A 468 -24.74 -19.29 -9.05
N THR A 469 -25.92 -19.93 -9.00
CA THR A 469 -27.23 -19.27 -9.01
C THR A 469 -27.48 -18.40 -7.78
N LEU A 470 -27.14 -18.88 -6.57
CA LEU A 470 -27.23 -18.08 -5.34
C LEU A 470 -26.26 -16.90 -5.37
N GLN A 471 -25.03 -17.11 -5.86
CA GLN A 471 -24.03 -16.05 -6.02
C GLN A 471 -24.51 -14.96 -6.98
N ALA A 472 -25.12 -15.32 -8.11
CA ALA A 472 -25.64 -14.36 -9.08
C ALA A 472 -26.78 -13.51 -8.50
N ILE A 473 -27.73 -14.13 -7.80
CA ILE A 473 -28.86 -13.41 -7.18
C ILE A 473 -28.38 -12.49 -6.06
N ASN A 474 -27.45 -12.94 -5.22
CA ASN A 474 -26.89 -12.13 -4.14
C ASN A 474 -26.04 -10.96 -4.67
N LEU A 475 -25.19 -11.18 -5.69
CA LEU A 475 -24.43 -10.11 -6.34
C LEU A 475 -25.36 -9.09 -7.00
N LEU A 476 -26.46 -9.53 -7.65
CA LEU A 476 -27.46 -8.63 -8.21
C LEU A 476 -28.14 -7.77 -7.11
N GLY A 477 -28.60 -8.39 -6.03
CA GLY A 477 -29.19 -7.69 -4.89
C GLY A 477 -28.22 -6.70 -4.24
N SER A 478 -26.98 -7.13 -4.00
CA SER A 478 -25.91 -6.29 -3.44
C SER A 478 -25.54 -5.13 -4.35
N THR A 479 -25.46 -5.35 -5.66
CA THR A 479 -25.20 -4.29 -6.67
C THR A 479 -26.32 -3.27 -6.73
N LEU A 480 -27.59 -3.69 -6.66
CA LEU A 480 -28.74 -2.79 -6.63
C LEU A 480 -28.78 -1.93 -5.35
N ILE A 481 -28.47 -2.53 -4.19
CA ILE A 481 -28.33 -1.80 -2.92
C ILE A 481 -27.19 -0.77 -3.01
N LEU A 482 -26.01 -1.20 -3.48
CA LEU A 482 -24.84 -0.35 -3.62
C LEU A 482 -25.06 0.78 -4.62
N TYR A 483 -25.69 0.51 -5.77
CA TYR A 483 -26.08 1.52 -6.76
C TYR A 483 -26.99 2.59 -6.16
N ARG A 484 -27.95 2.21 -5.32
CA ARG A 484 -28.84 3.16 -4.62
C ARG A 484 -28.08 4.05 -3.63
N VAL A 485 -27.07 3.51 -2.95
CA VAL A 485 -26.15 4.29 -2.09
C VAL A 485 -25.30 5.25 -2.94
N THR A 486 -24.71 4.76 -4.04
CA THR A 486 -23.87 5.56 -4.96
C THR A 486 -24.64 6.72 -5.57
N GLN A 487 -25.84 6.50 -6.09
CA GLN A 487 -26.71 7.55 -6.63
C GLN A 487 -27.01 8.63 -5.60
N ARG A 488 -27.22 8.27 -4.33
CA ARG A 488 -27.46 9.22 -3.23
C ARG A 488 -26.26 10.13 -2.96
N TYR A 489 -25.04 9.59 -3.04
CA TYR A 489 -23.81 10.39 -2.90
C TYR A 489 -23.57 11.31 -4.11
N LEU A 490 -23.86 10.84 -5.33
CA LEU A 490 -23.74 11.67 -6.55
C LEU A 490 -24.79 12.79 -6.60
N ALA A 491 -26.01 12.55 -6.13
CA ALA A 491 -27.10 13.53 -6.16
C ALA A 491 -26.96 14.65 -5.09
N THR A 492 -26.11 14.48 -4.08
CA THR A 492 -25.95 15.45 -2.98
C THR A 492 -24.47 15.81 -2.70
N PRO A 493 -23.78 16.50 -3.62
CA PRO A 493 -22.38 16.91 -3.46
C PRO A 493 -22.25 18.13 -2.52
N THR A 494 -22.30 17.90 -1.21
CA THR A 494 -22.20 18.97 -0.20
C THR A 494 -20.77 19.30 0.24
N SER A 495 -19.77 18.49 -0.11
CA SER A 495 -18.36 18.72 0.23
C SER A 495 -17.41 17.91 -0.68
N PRO A 496 -16.15 18.35 -0.88
CA PRO A 496 -15.20 17.65 -1.75
C PRO A 496 -14.89 16.23 -1.26
N ALA A 497 -14.80 16.00 0.06
CA ALA A 497 -14.61 14.67 0.63
C ALA A 497 -15.81 13.73 0.37
N ARG A 498 -17.04 14.28 0.35
CA ARG A 498 -18.26 13.52 -0.01
C ARG A 498 -18.30 13.21 -1.50
N GLN A 499 -17.87 14.14 -2.35
CA GLN A 499 -17.74 13.93 -3.79
C GLN A 499 -16.73 12.82 -4.11
N GLN A 500 -15.50 12.91 -3.60
CA GLN A 500 -14.46 11.88 -3.79
C GLN A 500 -14.93 10.49 -3.33
N ARG A 501 -15.72 10.42 -2.25
CA ARG A 501 -16.31 9.16 -1.78
C ARG A 501 -17.41 8.65 -2.72
N GLY A 502 -18.28 9.53 -3.23
CA GLY A 502 -19.24 9.18 -4.28
C GLY A 502 -18.56 8.67 -5.55
N GLU A 503 -17.46 9.31 -5.94
CA GLU A 503 -16.63 8.87 -7.07
C GLU A 503 -16.04 7.47 -6.83
N THR A 504 -15.49 7.22 -5.64
CA THR A 504 -14.98 5.88 -5.25
C THR A 504 -16.07 4.82 -5.28
N LEU A 505 -17.29 5.15 -4.82
CA LEU A 505 -18.44 4.26 -4.83
C LEU A 505 -18.92 3.91 -6.25
N VAL A 506 -18.75 4.80 -7.24
CA VAL A 506 -19.01 4.48 -8.65
C VAL A 506 -18.12 3.31 -9.12
N TYR A 507 -16.82 3.35 -8.86
CA TYR A 507 -15.92 2.24 -9.21
C TYR A 507 -16.35 0.92 -8.54
N LEU A 508 -16.66 0.96 -7.23
CA LEU A 508 -17.10 -0.24 -6.51
C LEU A 508 -18.42 -0.80 -7.04
N THR A 509 -19.39 0.07 -7.35
CA THR A 509 -20.68 -0.33 -7.93
C THR A 509 -20.49 -0.95 -9.31
N HIS A 510 -19.60 -0.37 -10.11
CA HIS A 510 -19.37 -0.83 -11.48
C HIS A 510 -18.62 -2.17 -11.51
N ILE A 511 -17.64 -2.37 -10.62
CA ILE A 511 -17.02 -3.68 -10.36
C ILE A 511 -18.06 -4.71 -9.91
N ALA A 512 -18.93 -4.35 -8.96
CA ALA A 512 -20.01 -5.24 -8.50
C ALA A 512 -21.00 -5.59 -9.64
N GLY A 513 -21.29 -4.64 -10.54
CA GLY A 513 -22.07 -4.86 -11.76
C GLY A 513 -21.42 -5.84 -12.73
N LEU A 514 -20.12 -5.69 -13.02
CA LEU A 514 -19.38 -6.65 -13.84
C LEU A 514 -19.33 -8.04 -13.18
N LEU A 515 -19.08 -8.12 -11.88
CA LEU A 515 -19.11 -9.39 -11.13
C LEU A 515 -20.51 -10.04 -11.15
N THR A 516 -21.57 -9.23 -11.06
CA THR A 516 -22.97 -9.70 -11.21
C THR A 516 -23.19 -10.31 -12.59
N LEU A 517 -22.70 -9.65 -13.64
CA LEU A 517 -22.82 -10.13 -15.01
C LEU A 517 -22.01 -11.42 -15.24
N PHE A 518 -20.76 -11.49 -14.77
CA PHE A 518 -19.97 -12.72 -14.81
C PHE A 518 -20.64 -13.88 -14.05
N SER A 519 -21.09 -13.62 -12.82
CA SER A 519 -21.79 -14.63 -12.02
C SER A 519 -23.12 -15.05 -12.65
N GLY A 520 -23.84 -14.13 -13.29
CA GLY A 520 -25.09 -14.40 -14.01
C GLY A 520 -24.90 -15.27 -15.25
N ILE A 521 -23.86 -15.00 -16.05
CA ILE A 521 -23.49 -15.85 -17.20
C ILE A 521 -23.08 -17.25 -16.70
N ASN A 522 -22.29 -17.33 -15.63
CA ASN A 522 -21.87 -18.61 -15.05
C ASN A 522 -23.05 -19.41 -14.46
N ALA A 523 -24.05 -18.72 -13.89
CA ALA A 523 -25.27 -19.35 -13.39
C ALA A 523 -26.18 -19.86 -14.51
N ALA A 524 -26.29 -19.11 -15.61
CA ALA A 524 -27.10 -19.49 -16.77
C ALA A 524 -26.44 -20.61 -17.61
N PHE A 525 -25.12 -20.62 -17.71
CA PHE A 525 -24.35 -21.57 -18.51
C PHE A 525 -23.10 -22.08 -17.75
N PRO A 526 -23.27 -23.00 -16.76
CA PRO A 526 -22.16 -23.44 -15.90
C PRO A 526 -21.06 -24.24 -16.62
N SER A 527 -21.35 -24.78 -17.80
CA SER A 527 -20.44 -25.61 -18.61
C SER A 527 -19.76 -24.86 -19.76
N LEU A 528 -19.71 -23.51 -19.72
CA LEU A 528 -19.03 -22.73 -20.75
C LEU A 528 -17.51 -23.03 -20.76
N PRO A 529 -16.92 -23.35 -21.93
CA PRO A 529 -15.49 -23.59 -22.04
C PRO A 529 -14.71 -22.28 -21.87
N SER A 530 -13.47 -22.40 -21.40
CA SER A 530 -12.53 -21.30 -21.15
C SER A 530 -12.36 -20.36 -22.35
N GLN A 531 -12.43 -20.89 -23.58
CA GLN A 531 -12.40 -20.13 -24.83
C GLN A 531 -13.57 -19.15 -24.96
N THR A 532 -14.80 -19.57 -24.61
CA THR A 532 -15.98 -18.69 -24.66
C THR A 532 -15.91 -17.62 -23.58
N TRP A 533 -15.35 -17.94 -22.41
CA TRP A 533 -15.08 -16.93 -21.37
C TRP A 533 -14.09 -15.85 -21.83
N LEU A 534 -13.05 -16.20 -22.61
CA LEU A 534 -12.15 -15.22 -23.23
C LEU A 534 -12.92 -14.30 -24.20
N ILE A 535 -13.81 -14.85 -25.03
CA ILE A 535 -14.61 -14.05 -25.98
C ILE A 535 -15.60 -13.12 -25.24
N VAL A 536 -16.27 -13.61 -24.21
CA VAL A 536 -17.18 -12.81 -23.36
C VAL A 536 -16.44 -11.66 -22.66
N THR A 537 -15.28 -11.94 -22.07
CA THR A 537 -14.46 -10.93 -21.39
C THR A 537 -13.87 -9.90 -22.36
N LEU A 538 -13.45 -10.30 -23.57
CA LEU A 538 -13.06 -9.38 -24.65
C LEU A 538 -14.23 -8.51 -25.15
N GLY A 539 -15.43 -9.09 -25.27
CA GLY A 539 -16.64 -8.36 -25.64
C GLY A 539 -17.01 -7.29 -24.61
N LEU A 540 -16.93 -7.62 -23.32
CA LEU A 540 -17.14 -6.68 -22.22
C LEU A 540 -16.05 -5.59 -22.18
N MET A 541 -14.78 -5.94 -22.38
CA MET A 541 -13.68 -4.98 -22.50
C MET A 541 -13.95 -3.92 -23.59
N LEU A 542 -14.41 -4.36 -24.77
CA LEU A 542 -14.80 -3.46 -25.85
C LEU A 542 -16.05 -2.64 -25.52
N ALA A 543 -17.05 -3.23 -24.86
CA ALA A 543 -18.26 -2.52 -24.45
C ALA A 543 -17.97 -1.42 -23.41
N GLU A 544 -17.11 -1.70 -22.42
CA GLU A 544 -16.63 -0.72 -21.44
C GLU A 544 -15.87 0.42 -22.11
N TRP A 545 -14.95 0.10 -23.02
CA TRP A 545 -14.22 1.13 -23.78
C TRP A 545 -15.12 1.95 -24.70
N ALA A 546 -16.09 1.33 -25.39
CA ALA A 546 -17.10 2.05 -26.16
C ALA A 546 -17.92 2.98 -25.25
N PHE A 547 -18.48 2.47 -24.15
CA PHE A 547 -19.20 3.27 -23.16
C PHE A 547 -18.36 4.45 -22.64
N SER A 548 -17.05 4.24 -22.45
CA SER A 548 -16.11 5.27 -22.01
C SER A 548 -15.96 6.44 -23.00
N THR A 549 -16.30 6.28 -24.29
CA THR A 549 -16.17 7.31 -25.34
C THR A 549 -17.43 8.12 -25.61
N PHE A 550 -18.61 7.69 -25.15
CA PHE A 550 -19.89 8.36 -25.44
C PHE A 550 -20.07 9.66 -24.63
N GLY A 551 -19.58 10.78 -25.18
CA GLY A 551 -19.74 12.13 -24.63
C GLY A 551 -18.65 12.54 -23.64
N GLU A 552 -18.56 13.84 -23.36
CA GLU A 552 -17.49 14.41 -22.54
C GLU A 552 -17.84 14.45 -21.04
N GLY A 553 -16.90 14.00 -20.21
CA GLY A 553 -17.00 14.04 -18.74
C GLY A 553 -17.90 12.96 -18.09
N GLY A 554 -17.77 12.80 -16.78
CA GLY A 554 -18.62 11.92 -15.96
C GLY A 554 -17.91 10.70 -15.37
N VAL A 555 -18.15 10.46 -14.07
CA VAL A 555 -17.46 9.45 -13.26
C VAL A 555 -17.67 8.02 -13.78
N TRP A 556 -18.88 7.68 -14.20
CA TRP A 556 -19.19 6.35 -14.76
C TRP A 556 -18.37 6.04 -16.01
N ARG A 557 -18.16 7.04 -16.89
CA ARG A 557 -17.31 6.90 -18.10
C ARG A 557 -15.82 6.87 -17.76
N ALA A 558 -15.39 7.47 -16.66
CA ALA A 558 -14.04 7.32 -16.12
C ALA A 558 -13.83 5.92 -15.55
N SER A 559 -14.81 5.40 -14.80
CA SER A 559 -14.81 4.03 -14.31
C SER A 559 -14.75 3.00 -15.45
N ALA A 560 -15.57 3.15 -16.47
CA ALA A 560 -15.58 2.27 -17.66
C ALA A 560 -14.20 2.19 -18.35
N TRP A 561 -13.51 3.33 -18.47
CA TRP A 561 -12.15 3.38 -19.00
C TRP A 561 -11.15 2.52 -18.18
N HIS A 562 -11.17 2.67 -16.85
CA HIS A 562 -10.28 1.92 -15.97
C HIS A 562 -10.66 0.43 -15.85
N LEU A 563 -11.94 0.10 -15.87
CA LEU A 563 -12.40 -1.29 -15.84
C LEU A 563 -12.17 -2.01 -17.17
N GLY A 564 -12.30 -1.32 -18.32
CA GLY A 564 -11.86 -1.86 -19.61
C GLY A 564 -10.37 -2.20 -19.63
N LEU A 565 -9.51 -1.38 -19.00
CA LEU A 565 -8.08 -1.72 -18.83
C LEU A 565 -7.88 -2.94 -17.89
N GLY A 566 -8.69 -3.07 -16.84
CA GLY A 566 -8.68 -4.25 -15.97
C GLY A 566 -9.11 -5.54 -16.70
N LEU A 567 -10.15 -5.45 -17.53
CA LEU A 567 -10.60 -6.54 -18.40
C LEU A 567 -9.56 -6.87 -19.48
N ALA A 568 -8.82 -5.89 -19.99
CA ALA A 568 -7.70 -6.13 -20.92
C ALA A 568 -6.56 -6.92 -20.26
N ALA A 569 -6.27 -6.68 -18.98
CA ALA A 569 -5.31 -7.46 -18.22
C ALA A 569 -5.81 -8.89 -17.91
N LEU A 570 -7.09 -9.05 -17.52
CA LEU A 570 -7.69 -10.37 -17.30
C LEU A 570 -7.73 -11.21 -18.59
N THR A 571 -8.13 -10.62 -19.70
CA THR A 571 -8.13 -11.28 -21.02
C THR A 571 -6.73 -11.66 -21.49
N TYR A 572 -5.69 -10.86 -21.17
CA TYR A 572 -4.30 -11.22 -21.45
C TYR A 572 -3.89 -12.49 -20.70
N LEU A 573 -4.18 -12.54 -19.38
CA LEU A 573 -3.86 -13.70 -18.55
C LEU A 573 -4.59 -14.95 -19.06
N SER A 574 -5.90 -14.86 -19.32
CA SER A 574 -6.67 -15.97 -19.88
C SER A 574 -6.16 -16.42 -21.26
N ALA A 575 -5.83 -15.48 -22.16
CA ALA A 575 -5.25 -15.80 -23.45
C ALA A 575 -3.90 -16.52 -23.31
N SER A 576 -3.02 -16.04 -22.41
CA SER A 576 -1.71 -16.67 -22.16
C SER A 576 -1.83 -18.12 -21.68
N THR A 577 -2.79 -18.42 -20.79
CA THR A 577 -3.04 -19.79 -20.32
C THR A 577 -3.60 -20.69 -21.43
N LEU A 578 -4.46 -20.16 -22.30
CA LEU A 578 -5.05 -20.92 -23.42
C LEU A 578 -4.03 -21.22 -24.52
N CYS A 579 -3.16 -20.26 -24.83
CA CYS A 579 -2.04 -20.46 -25.76
C CYS A 579 -1.13 -21.62 -25.34
N GLN A 580 -0.83 -21.73 -24.04
CA GLN A 580 0.01 -22.81 -23.49
C GLN A 580 -0.69 -24.17 -23.45
N GLN A 581 -2.03 -24.22 -23.31
CA GLN A 581 -2.77 -25.47 -23.12
C GLN A 581 -3.25 -26.12 -24.42
N GLU A 582 -3.79 -25.34 -25.36
CA GLU A 582 -4.51 -25.87 -26.52
C GLU A 582 -3.81 -25.59 -27.86
N ALA A 583 -2.66 -24.90 -27.85
CA ALA A 583 -1.82 -24.61 -29.03
C ALA A 583 -2.59 -24.05 -30.25
N SER A 584 -3.71 -23.36 -30.01
CA SER A 584 -4.68 -23.02 -31.04
C SER A 584 -4.43 -21.61 -31.59
N PHE A 585 -4.07 -21.56 -32.88
CA PHE A 585 -3.70 -20.36 -33.64
C PHE A 585 -4.66 -19.16 -33.46
N THR A 586 -5.96 -19.41 -33.33
CA THR A 586 -6.96 -18.33 -33.22
C THR A 586 -6.93 -17.62 -31.87
N HIS A 587 -6.68 -18.33 -30.78
CA HIS A 587 -6.82 -17.80 -29.41
C HIS A 587 -5.72 -16.79 -29.06
N CYS A 588 -4.49 -17.01 -29.52
CA CYS A 588 -3.38 -16.08 -29.30
C CYS A 588 -3.54 -14.78 -30.11
N LEU A 589 -4.17 -14.84 -31.29
CA LEU A 589 -4.49 -13.66 -32.10
C LEU A 589 -5.73 -12.89 -31.61
N LEU A 590 -6.68 -13.54 -30.93
CA LEU A 590 -7.88 -12.87 -30.39
C LEU A 590 -7.54 -11.72 -29.44
N TRP A 591 -6.44 -11.81 -28.67
CA TRP A 591 -6.03 -10.71 -27.80
C TRP A 591 -5.51 -9.47 -28.56
N GLY A 592 -5.20 -9.59 -29.86
CA GLY A 592 -4.95 -8.46 -30.76
C GLY A 592 -6.13 -7.48 -30.86
N VAL A 593 -7.33 -7.87 -30.44
CA VAL A 593 -8.49 -6.97 -30.28
C VAL A 593 -8.24 -5.88 -29.23
N ALA A 594 -7.43 -6.13 -28.18
CA ALA A 594 -7.13 -5.15 -27.15
C ALA A 594 -6.37 -3.91 -27.67
N PRO A 595 -5.23 -4.02 -28.39
CA PRO A 595 -4.57 -2.87 -28.97
C PRO A 595 -5.40 -2.16 -30.06
N ILE A 596 -6.27 -2.86 -30.81
CA ILE A 596 -7.26 -2.19 -31.70
C ILE A 596 -8.19 -1.33 -30.86
N GLY A 597 -8.86 -1.91 -29.85
CA GLY A 597 -9.83 -1.21 -29.01
C GLY A 597 -9.25 0.07 -28.40
N LEU A 598 -8.02 0.02 -27.91
CA LEU A 598 -7.30 1.17 -27.38
C LEU A 598 -6.94 2.22 -28.46
N THR A 599 -6.57 1.79 -29.68
CA THR A 599 -6.35 2.71 -30.82
C THR A 599 -7.66 3.39 -31.23
N THR A 600 -8.78 2.66 -31.23
CA THR A 600 -10.12 3.18 -31.52
C THR A 600 -10.60 4.15 -30.43
N VAL A 601 -10.36 3.87 -29.14
CA VAL A 601 -10.62 4.86 -28.08
C VAL A 601 -9.78 6.12 -28.27
N ALA A 602 -8.51 5.98 -28.69
CA ALA A 602 -7.63 7.11 -28.94
C ALA A 602 -8.13 8.01 -30.09
N SER A 603 -8.72 7.42 -31.13
CA SER A 603 -9.29 8.15 -32.28
C SER A 603 -10.63 8.81 -31.96
N LEU A 604 -11.45 8.22 -31.09
CA LEU A 604 -12.79 8.71 -30.74
C LEU A 604 -12.81 9.71 -29.56
N SER A 605 -11.86 9.64 -28.62
CA SER A 605 -11.88 10.44 -27.37
C SER A 605 -10.69 11.39 -27.26
N ARG A 606 -10.92 12.69 -27.51
CA ARG A 606 -9.91 13.76 -27.40
C ARG A 606 -9.24 13.83 -26.02
N LEU A 607 -9.99 13.56 -24.95
CA LEU A 607 -9.49 13.58 -23.57
C LEU A 607 -8.53 12.43 -23.26
N ARG A 608 -8.55 11.35 -24.05
CA ARG A 608 -7.78 10.11 -23.79
C ARG A 608 -6.85 9.71 -24.92
N THR A 609 -6.81 10.45 -26.03
CA THR A 609 -5.99 10.15 -27.23
C THR A 609 -4.56 9.72 -26.88
N GLN A 610 -3.86 10.48 -26.05
CA GLN A 610 -2.47 10.16 -25.68
C GLN A 610 -2.37 8.90 -24.82
N SER A 611 -3.12 8.83 -23.71
CA SER A 611 -3.06 7.68 -22.78
C SER A 611 -3.54 6.37 -23.43
N ALA A 612 -4.61 6.42 -24.21
CA ALA A 612 -5.13 5.24 -24.90
C ALA A 612 -4.17 4.71 -25.96
N SER A 613 -3.51 5.62 -26.70
CA SER A 613 -2.46 5.23 -27.64
C SER A 613 -1.22 4.67 -26.92
N GLN A 614 -0.86 5.18 -25.73
CA GLN A 614 0.23 4.61 -24.91
C GLN A 614 -0.09 3.19 -24.46
N TYR A 615 -1.28 2.94 -23.92
CA TYR A 615 -1.70 1.59 -23.53
C TYR A 615 -1.85 0.67 -24.75
N SER A 616 -2.26 1.18 -25.91
CA SER A 616 -2.25 0.41 -27.16
C SER A 616 -0.83 -0.03 -27.53
N THR A 617 0.17 0.86 -27.46
CA THR A 617 1.58 0.50 -27.67
C THR A 617 2.06 -0.59 -26.70
N ILE A 618 1.71 -0.49 -25.42
CA ILE A 618 2.03 -1.53 -24.43
C ILE A 618 1.36 -2.86 -24.80
N ALA A 619 0.09 -2.83 -25.18
CA ALA A 619 -0.64 -4.02 -25.61
C ALA A 619 -0.08 -4.63 -26.90
N ILE A 620 0.42 -3.83 -27.86
CA ILE A 620 1.11 -4.35 -29.07
C ILE A 620 2.38 -5.12 -28.67
N ILE A 621 3.16 -4.61 -27.71
CA ILE A 621 4.38 -5.28 -27.21
C ILE A 621 4.01 -6.59 -26.50
N LEU A 622 3.01 -6.56 -25.60
CA LEU A 622 2.53 -7.75 -24.90
C LEU A 622 1.95 -8.81 -25.87
N ALA A 623 1.29 -8.39 -26.95
CA ALA A 623 0.77 -9.29 -27.97
C ALA A 623 1.89 -10.01 -28.75
N GLN A 624 3.09 -9.41 -28.87
CA GLN A 624 4.24 -10.14 -29.43
C GLN A 624 4.63 -11.29 -28.50
N LEU A 625 4.68 -11.08 -27.19
CA LEU A 625 5.07 -12.11 -26.22
C LEU A 625 4.19 -13.37 -26.28
N LEU A 626 2.89 -13.22 -26.61
CA LEU A 626 1.95 -14.35 -26.81
C LEU A 626 2.18 -15.13 -28.12
N THR A 627 2.96 -14.58 -29.06
CA THR A 627 3.05 -15.08 -30.45
C THR A 627 4.48 -15.35 -30.93
N LEU A 628 5.51 -15.05 -30.14
CA LEU A 628 6.92 -15.14 -30.53
C LEU A 628 7.41 -16.57 -30.86
N GLU A 629 6.87 -17.58 -30.16
CA GLU A 629 7.31 -18.98 -30.26
C GLU A 629 6.94 -19.61 -31.61
N GLU A 630 5.70 -19.41 -32.05
CA GLU A 630 5.15 -20.01 -33.27
C GLU A 630 5.36 -19.07 -34.48
N PRO A 631 6.16 -19.44 -35.51
CA PRO A 631 6.54 -18.52 -36.59
C PRO A 631 5.35 -17.84 -37.28
N ARG A 632 4.34 -18.62 -37.65
CA ARG A 632 3.13 -18.12 -38.34
C ARG A 632 2.36 -17.10 -37.51
N LEU A 633 2.29 -17.28 -36.19
CA LEU A 633 1.66 -16.32 -35.28
C LEU A 633 2.49 -15.04 -35.17
N ARG A 634 3.81 -15.19 -35.00
CA ARG A 634 4.76 -14.08 -34.94
C ARG A 634 4.69 -13.18 -36.17
N LEU A 635 4.64 -13.76 -37.38
CA LEU A 635 4.56 -13.00 -38.63
C LEU A 635 3.27 -12.16 -38.68
N VAL A 636 2.12 -12.75 -38.40
CA VAL A 636 0.82 -12.05 -38.38
C VAL A 636 0.81 -10.96 -37.30
N SER A 637 1.28 -11.27 -36.09
CA SER A 637 1.32 -10.36 -34.94
C SER A 637 2.24 -9.17 -35.15
N LEU A 638 3.42 -9.37 -35.76
CA LEU A 638 4.37 -8.30 -36.08
C LEU A 638 3.85 -7.38 -37.17
N GLY A 639 3.27 -7.93 -38.25
CA GLY A 639 2.70 -7.12 -39.34
C GLY A 639 1.51 -6.29 -38.88
N PHE A 640 0.64 -6.90 -38.08
CA PHE A 640 -0.49 -6.23 -37.43
C PHE A 640 -0.04 -5.14 -36.43
N GLY A 641 0.92 -5.47 -35.57
CA GLY A 641 1.51 -4.55 -34.61
C GLY A 641 2.19 -3.35 -35.29
N PHE A 642 2.92 -3.58 -36.38
CA PHE A 642 3.48 -2.53 -37.23
C PHE A 642 2.38 -1.60 -37.77
N GLY A 643 1.33 -2.18 -38.38
CA GLY A 643 0.20 -1.41 -38.93
C GLY A 643 -0.50 -0.53 -37.88
N LEU A 644 -0.83 -1.06 -36.71
CA LEU A 644 -1.41 -0.28 -35.61
C LEU A 644 -0.42 0.78 -35.07
N MET A 645 0.88 0.46 -35.01
CA MET A 645 1.87 1.40 -34.50
C MET A 645 2.10 2.60 -35.43
N LEU A 646 1.90 2.45 -36.75
CA LEU A 646 1.87 3.56 -37.70
C LEU A 646 0.74 4.55 -37.41
N VAL A 647 -0.41 4.07 -36.92
CA VAL A 647 -1.56 4.89 -36.50
C VAL A 647 -1.27 5.53 -35.13
N ASN A 648 -0.87 4.73 -34.13
CA ASN A 648 -0.58 5.21 -32.77
C ASN A 648 0.52 6.30 -32.74
N THR A 649 1.52 6.22 -33.61
CA THR A 649 2.57 7.25 -33.69
C THR A 649 2.03 8.64 -34.08
N GLN A 650 0.90 8.72 -34.80
CA GLN A 650 0.24 9.99 -35.14
C GLN A 650 -0.41 10.66 -33.92
N TYR A 651 -0.92 9.86 -32.99
CA TYR A 651 -1.53 10.31 -31.73
C TYR A 651 -0.48 10.59 -30.64
N LEU A 652 0.57 9.78 -30.54
CA LEU A 652 1.60 9.93 -29.51
C LEU A 652 2.62 11.02 -29.79
N GLN A 653 2.99 11.21 -31.07
CA GLN A 653 3.98 12.20 -31.51
C GLN A 653 5.32 12.17 -30.74
N ALA A 654 5.72 10.98 -30.28
CA ALA A 654 6.91 10.78 -29.46
C ALA A 654 7.94 9.87 -30.13
N LEU A 655 9.23 10.08 -29.84
CA LEU A 655 10.33 9.33 -30.44
C LEU A 655 10.25 7.82 -30.17
N TYR A 656 9.89 7.42 -28.95
CA TYR A 656 9.75 6.01 -28.58
C TYR A 656 8.67 5.31 -29.42
N ALA A 657 7.60 6.03 -29.82
CA ALA A 657 6.53 5.48 -30.63
C ALA A 657 7.01 5.12 -32.05
N GLY A 658 7.73 6.06 -32.68
CA GLY A 658 8.38 5.81 -33.97
C GLY A 658 9.46 4.71 -33.88
N ALA A 659 10.21 4.65 -32.79
CA ALA A 659 11.20 3.59 -32.56
C ALA A 659 10.55 2.21 -32.48
N ILE A 660 9.46 2.06 -31.73
CA ILE A 660 8.72 0.79 -31.64
C ILE A 660 8.10 0.43 -33.01
N ALA A 661 7.55 1.40 -33.74
CA ALA A 661 7.04 1.17 -35.09
C ALA A 661 8.12 0.63 -36.05
N VAL A 662 9.29 1.27 -36.10
CA VAL A 662 10.41 0.81 -36.96
C VAL A 662 10.93 -0.55 -36.51
N GLY A 663 11.01 -0.81 -35.20
CA GLY A 663 11.42 -2.11 -34.65
C GLY A 663 10.47 -3.25 -35.03
N LEU A 664 9.15 -3.02 -34.91
CA LEU A 664 8.13 -3.99 -35.35
C LEU A 664 8.16 -4.19 -36.87
N GLY A 665 8.38 -3.14 -37.66
CA GLY A 665 8.53 -3.23 -39.11
C GLY A 665 9.77 -4.04 -39.55
N LEU A 666 10.90 -3.85 -38.86
CA LEU A 666 12.11 -4.66 -39.06
C LEU A 666 11.91 -6.10 -38.63
N GLY A 667 11.25 -6.34 -37.49
CA GLY A 667 10.87 -7.67 -37.03
C GLY A 667 9.97 -8.39 -38.03
N PHE A 668 8.94 -7.71 -38.55
CA PHE A 668 8.04 -8.25 -39.56
C PHE A 668 8.78 -8.62 -40.85
N LEU A 669 9.62 -7.71 -41.37
CA LEU A 669 10.45 -7.98 -42.55
C LEU A 669 11.40 -9.16 -42.32
N GLY A 670 11.98 -9.26 -41.13
CA GLY A 670 12.79 -10.40 -40.70
C GLY A 670 11.99 -11.72 -40.69
N ALA A 671 10.79 -11.74 -40.11
CA ALA A 671 9.94 -12.93 -40.08
C ALA A 671 9.55 -13.41 -41.48
N VAL A 672 9.14 -12.49 -42.37
CA VAL A 672 8.80 -12.80 -43.78
C VAL A 672 9.98 -13.42 -44.53
N LEU A 673 11.19 -12.90 -44.31
CA LEU A 673 12.40 -13.43 -44.94
C LEU A 673 12.83 -14.78 -44.34
N ALA A 674 12.70 -14.96 -43.02
CA ALA A 674 13.00 -16.20 -42.32
C ALA A 674 12.11 -17.36 -42.76
N GLU A 675 10.81 -17.11 -42.95
CA GLU A 675 9.84 -18.16 -43.29
C GLU A 675 9.82 -18.51 -44.78
N GLY A 676 10.13 -17.57 -45.67
CA GLY A 676 9.99 -17.77 -47.12
C GLY A 676 11.28 -17.90 -47.92
N TRP A 677 12.41 -17.37 -47.45
CA TRP A 677 13.54 -17.04 -48.35
C TRP A 677 14.95 -17.31 -47.80
N VAL A 678 15.15 -17.36 -46.48
CA VAL A 678 16.50 -17.19 -45.90
C VAL A 678 16.81 -18.24 -44.83
N SER A 679 17.49 -19.30 -45.25
CA SER A 679 17.83 -20.46 -44.41
C SER A 679 19.24 -20.47 -43.79
N SER A 680 20.18 -19.63 -44.26
CA SER A 680 21.58 -19.67 -43.80
C SER A 680 22.06 -18.39 -43.11
N ILE A 681 22.92 -18.52 -42.08
CA ILE A 681 23.58 -17.36 -41.44
C ILE A 681 24.29 -16.48 -42.47
N SER A 682 24.99 -17.11 -43.41
CA SER A 682 25.76 -16.42 -44.45
C SER A 682 24.88 -15.49 -45.30
N ALA A 683 23.67 -15.92 -45.65
CA ALA A 683 22.69 -15.06 -46.31
C ALA A 683 22.15 -13.98 -45.36
N TRP A 684 21.86 -14.32 -44.10
CA TRP A 684 21.43 -13.36 -43.08
C TRP A 684 22.39 -12.18 -42.89
N MET A 685 23.71 -12.39 -42.95
CA MET A 685 24.68 -11.29 -42.88
C MET A 685 24.50 -10.29 -44.03
N VAL A 686 24.30 -10.78 -45.26
CA VAL A 686 24.04 -9.94 -46.43
C VAL A 686 22.72 -9.20 -46.28
N ILE A 687 21.66 -9.89 -45.86
CA ILE A 687 20.34 -9.30 -45.65
C ILE A 687 20.34 -8.23 -44.57
N LEU A 688 21.04 -8.43 -43.45
CA LEU A 688 21.20 -7.39 -42.43
C LEU A 688 21.95 -6.16 -43.00
N SER A 689 22.98 -6.36 -43.84
CA SER A 689 23.65 -5.24 -44.53
C SER A 689 22.74 -4.51 -45.54
N LEU A 690 21.82 -5.23 -46.19
CA LEU A 690 20.81 -4.65 -47.07
C LEU A 690 19.68 -3.94 -46.30
N MET A 691 19.25 -4.47 -45.15
CA MET A 691 18.32 -3.78 -44.25
C MET A 691 18.93 -2.48 -43.71
N LEU A 692 20.22 -2.51 -43.31
CA LEU A 692 20.96 -1.31 -42.92
C LEU A 692 20.97 -0.27 -44.04
N THR A 693 21.13 -0.74 -45.29
CA THR A 693 21.09 0.11 -46.49
C THR A 693 19.71 0.72 -46.72
N GLY A 694 18.65 -0.08 -46.63
CA GLY A 694 17.27 0.40 -46.69
C GLY A 694 16.97 1.46 -45.62
N LEU A 695 17.42 1.25 -44.39
CA LEU A 695 17.23 2.20 -43.28
C LEU A 695 17.96 3.54 -43.54
N TRP A 696 19.24 3.57 -43.89
CA TRP A 696 19.94 4.85 -44.10
C TRP A 696 19.55 5.58 -45.40
N LEU A 697 19.04 4.87 -46.41
CA LEU A 697 18.38 5.49 -47.56
C LEU A 697 17.03 6.10 -47.16
N LEU A 698 16.21 5.37 -46.38
CA LEU A 698 14.92 5.86 -45.87
C LEU A 698 15.10 7.05 -44.93
N TYR A 699 16.12 7.05 -44.06
CA TYR A 699 16.51 8.20 -43.25
C TYR A 699 16.83 9.42 -44.12
N GLY A 700 17.64 9.25 -45.17
CA GLY A 700 17.97 10.33 -46.10
C GLY A 700 16.73 10.94 -46.76
N TYR A 701 15.83 10.10 -47.25
CA TYR A 701 14.54 10.53 -47.81
C TYR A 701 13.66 11.27 -46.78
N LEU A 702 13.48 10.70 -45.58
CA LEU A 702 12.67 11.30 -44.52
C LEU A 702 13.24 12.62 -44.02
N ALA A 703 14.56 12.73 -43.85
CA ALA A 703 15.26 13.94 -43.44
C ALA A 703 15.09 15.07 -44.48
N GLN A 704 15.23 14.75 -45.78
CA GLN A 704 15.01 15.71 -46.86
C GLN A 704 13.54 16.16 -46.93
N CYS A 705 12.59 15.23 -46.84
CA CYS A 705 11.16 15.53 -46.78
C CYS A 705 10.73 16.31 -45.52
N TYR A 706 11.45 16.17 -44.40
CA TYR A 706 11.22 16.96 -43.20
C TYR A 706 11.68 18.41 -43.39
N GLN A 707 12.88 18.63 -43.94
CA GLN A 707 13.41 19.97 -44.23
C GLN A 707 12.49 20.78 -45.17
N MET A 708 11.89 20.13 -46.17
CA MET A 708 10.97 20.77 -47.11
C MET A 708 9.57 21.04 -46.53
N ALA A 709 9.01 20.13 -45.72
CA ALA A 709 7.59 20.16 -45.36
C ALA A 709 7.27 20.48 -43.88
N ARG A 710 8.28 20.54 -43.00
CA ARG A 710 8.17 20.80 -41.54
C ARG A 710 7.11 19.98 -40.77
N ARG A 711 6.62 18.86 -41.30
CA ARG A 711 5.60 18.03 -40.61
C ARG A 711 6.23 17.18 -39.49
N LEU A 712 5.77 17.37 -38.25
CA LEU A 712 6.26 16.67 -37.05
C LEU A 712 6.41 15.14 -37.18
N PRO A 713 5.43 14.38 -37.73
CA PRO A 713 5.56 12.92 -37.78
C PRO A 713 6.79 12.41 -38.54
N ARG A 714 7.28 13.17 -39.54
CA ARG A 714 8.43 12.77 -40.36
C ARG A 714 9.76 12.86 -39.62
N SER A 715 9.91 13.79 -38.67
CA SER A 715 11.15 13.87 -37.87
C SER A 715 11.27 12.68 -36.90
N ILE A 716 10.15 12.27 -36.30
CA ILE A 716 10.09 11.11 -35.39
C ILE A 716 10.57 9.84 -36.10
N TYR A 717 10.05 9.55 -37.30
CA TYR A 717 10.51 8.40 -38.07
C TYR A 717 11.95 8.53 -38.55
N ALA A 718 12.42 9.73 -38.94
CA ALA A 718 13.82 9.92 -39.32
C ALA A 718 14.78 9.55 -38.16
N PHE A 719 14.55 10.09 -36.96
CA PHE A 719 15.37 9.75 -35.78
C PHE A 719 15.26 8.27 -35.37
N ALA A 720 14.06 7.68 -35.45
CA ALA A 720 13.85 6.26 -35.15
C ALA A 720 14.60 5.34 -36.13
N VAL A 721 14.53 5.62 -37.43
CA VAL A 721 15.21 4.87 -38.50
C VAL A 721 16.73 4.96 -38.35
N ASP A 722 17.26 6.15 -38.06
CA ASP A 722 18.71 6.34 -37.84
C ASP A 722 19.19 5.60 -36.57
N GLY A 723 18.42 5.65 -35.48
CA GLY A 723 18.71 4.91 -34.25
C GLY A 723 18.76 3.39 -34.45
N TRP A 724 17.75 2.83 -35.14
CA TRP A 724 17.76 1.40 -35.49
C TRP A 724 18.87 1.03 -36.47
N ALA A 725 19.22 1.89 -37.41
CA ALA A 725 20.35 1.67 -38.31
C ALA A 725 21.69 1.63 -37.55
N ILE A 726 21.90 2.52 -36.58
CA ILE A 726 23.10 2.50 -35.72
C ILE A 726 23.14 1.23 -34.87
N ALA A 727 22.03 0.83 -34.27
CA ALA A 727 21.93 -0.40 -33.48
C ALA A 727 22.19 -1.65 -34.33
N LEU A 728 21.55 -1.75 -35.50
CA LEU A 728 21.73 -2.87 -36.44
C LEU A 728 23.15 -2.89 -37.00
N CYS A 729 23.75 -1.76 -37.35
CA CYS A 729 25.15 -1.67 -37.78
C CYS A 729 26.11 -2.16 -36.68
N SER A 730 25.88 -1.75 -35.43
CA SER A 730 26.70 -2.20 -34.29
C SER A 730 26.60 -3.71 -34.07
N SER A 731 25.39 -4.26 -34.08
CA SER A 731 25.13 -5.70 -33.94
C SER A 731 25.68 -6.51 -35.13
N LEU A 732 25.52 -6.01 -36.36
CA LEU A 732 26.05 -6.66 -37.55
C LEU A 732 27.59 -6.70 -37.51
N LEU A 733 28.26 -5.64 -37.05
CA LEU A 733 29.71 -5.63 -36.90
C LEU A 733 30.20 -6.60 -35.82
N THR A 734 29.52 -6.71 -34.67
CA THR A 734 29.91 -7.71 -33.66
C THR A 734 29.72 -9.14 -34.18
N LEU A 735 28.62 -9.41 -34.88
CA LEU A 735 28.37 -10.71 -35.53
C LEU A 735 29.42 -11.04 -36.59
N LEU A 736 29.76 -10.07 -37.47
CA LEU A 736 30.80 -10.21 -38.49
C LEU A 736 32.22 -10.38 -37.90
N MET A 737 32.48 -9.94 -36.67
CA MET A 737 33.76 -10.19 -35.97
C MET A 737 33.83 -11.57 -35.29
N ILE A 738 32.71 -12.06 -34.77
CA ILE A 738 32.66 -13.27 -33.93
C ILE A 738 32.42 -14.53 -34.77
N LEU A 739 31.39 -14.54 -35.62
CA LEU A 739 30.94 -15.74 -36.34
C LEU A 739 32.04 -16.38 -37.21
N PRO A 740 32.85 -15.65 -38.00
CA PRO A 740 33.92 -16.26 -38.81
C PRO A 740 35.02 -16.95 -38.01
N ARG A 741 35.05 -16.78 -36.68
CA ARG A 741 36.05 -17.35 -35.77
C ARG A 741 35.53 -18.54 -34.96
N GLN A 742 34.23 -18.85 -35.03
CA GLN A 742 33.62 -19.96 -34.30
C GLN A 742 33.07 -20.99 -35.28
N VAL A 743 33.55 -22.23 -35.17
CA VAL A 743 32.91 -23.38 -35.82
C VAL A 743 31.68 -23.73 -35.00
N VAL A 744 30.50 -23.26 -35.43
CA VAL A 744 29.22 -23.57 -34.78
C VAL A 744 28.55 -24.71 -35.59
N PRO A 745 28.50 -25.96 -35.07
CA PRO A 745 28.10 -27.12 -35.88
C PRO A 745 26.65 -27.09 -36.37
N GLU A 746 25.75 -26.43 -35.63
CA GLU A 746 24.30 -26.51 -35.86
C GLU A 746 23.78 -25.61 -37.01
N TRP A 747 24.62 -24.70 -37.55
CA TRP A 747 24.14 -23.60 -38.41
C TRP A 747 24.64 -23.67 -39.87
N GLY A 748 25.20 -24.80 -40.27
CA GLY A 748 25.70 -25.06 -41.62
C GLY A 748 27.03 -24.38 -41.95
N GLU A 749 27.50 -24.58 -43.19
CA GLU A 749 28.78 -24.03 -43.63
C GLU A 749 28.76 -22.50 -43.76
N LEU A 750 29.72 -21.84 -43.11
CA LEU A 750 29.93 -20.40 -43.23
C LEU A 750 30.57 -20.09 -44.58
N ASN A 751 29.85 -19.37 -45.45
CA ASN A 751 30.37 -18.96 -46.76
C ASN A 751 31.11 -17.61 -46.63
N PRO A 752 32.46 -17.59 -46.69
CA PRO A 752 33.24 -16.37 -46.45
C PRO A 752 32.95 -15.27 -47.48
N THR A 753 32.53 -15.63 -48.70
CA THR A 753 32.20 -14.63 -49.74
C THR A 753 30.99 -13.79 -49.35
N LEU A 754 29.95 -14.39 -48.76
CA LEU A 754 28.75 -13.66 -48.32
C LEU A 754 29.03 -12.79 -47.09
N PHE A 755 29.85 -13.27 -46.15
CA PHE A 755 30.36 -12.46 -45.03
C PHE A 755 31.17 -11.25 -45.54
N GLY A 756 32.02 -11.45 -46.56
CA GLY A 756 32.78 -10.37 -47.18
C GLY A 756 31.91 -9.35 -47.91
N VAL A 757 30.91 -9.80 -48.68
CA VAL A 757 29.93 -8.92 -49.31
C VAL A 757 29.19 -8.08 -48.26
N ALA A 758 28.71 -8.70 -47.18
CA ALA A 758 28.05 -8.00 -46.09
C ALA A 758 28.96 -6.94 -45.43
N ALA A 759 30.24 -7.26 -45.20
CA ALA A 759 31.23 -6.34 -44.66
C ALA A 759 31.48 -5.15 -45.61
N MET A 760 31.67 -5.39 -46.91
CA MET A 760 31.88 -4.33 -47.92
C MET A 760 30.67 -3.42 -48.09
N VAL A 761 29.45 -3.98 -48.10
CA VAL A 761 28.20 -3.20 -48.12
C VAL A 761 28.11 -2.33 -46.85
N THR A 762 28.42 -2.88 -45.68
CA THR A 762 28.44 -2.15 -44.40
C THR A 762 29.45 -1.00 -44.39
N MET A 763 30.64 -1.18 -44.99
CA MET A 763 31.62 -0.10 -45.19
C MET A 763 31.07 1.01 -46.11
N GLY A 764 30.53 0.64 -47.28
CA GLY A 764 29.99 1.61 -48.24
C GLY A 764 28.82 2.43 -47.67
N ILE A 765 27.94 1.79 -46.91
CA ILE A 765 26.72 2.43 -46.42
C ILE A 765 26.95 3.29 -45.18
N THR A 766 27.91 2.92 -44.31
CA THR A 766 28.37 3.83 -43.23
C THR A 766 29.06 5.06 -43.81
N ALA A 767 29.85 4.90 -44.88
CA ALA A 767 30.48 6.04 -45.56
C ALA A 767 29.42 6.96 -46.16
N TYR A 768 28.42 6.42 -46.85
CA TYR A 768 27.28 7.19 -47.37
C TYR A 768 26.53 7.95 -46.25
N ARG A 769 26.21 7.28 -45.13
CA ARG A 769 25.58 7.92 -43.96
C ARG A 769 26.43 9.06 -43.38
N SER A 770 27.75 8.93 -43.39
CA SER A 770 28.67 9.98 -42.92
C SER A 770 28.67 11.25 -43.80
N TRP A 771 28.25 11.14 -45.07
CA TRP A 771 28.19 12.25 -46.02
C TRP A 771 26.85 13.00 -46.02
N GLN A 772 25.78 12.39 -45.50
CA GLN A 772 24.46 12.99 -45.31
C GLN A 772 24.49 14.15 -44.29
N LEU A 773 23.50 15.04 -44.39
CA LEU A 773 23.35 16.21 -43.50
C LEU A 773 22.43 15.89 -42.30
N PRO A 774 22.71 16.41 -41.09
CA PRO A 774 23.88 17.21 -40.72
C PRO A 774 25.15 16.36 -40.63
N ARG A 775 26.23 16.83 -41.26
CA ARG A 775 27.54 16.15 -41.22
C ARG A 775 28.17 16.37 -39.86
N SER A 776 28.39 15.30 -39.09
CA SER A 776 29.13 15.36 -37.83
C SER A 776 30.51 14.70 -38.00
N PRO A 777 31.56 15.20 -37.31
CA PRO A 777 32.86 14.53 -37.32
C PRO A 777 32.77 13.13 -36.69
N LEU A 778 31.84 12.91 -35.76
CA LEU A 778 31.61 11.62 -35.10
C LEU A 778 31.17 10.54 -36.10
N PHE A 779 30.24 10.82 -37.01
CA PHE A 779 29.83 9.84 -38.03
C PHE A 779 30.93 9.54 -39.05
N LEU A 780 31.80 10.53 -39.34
CA LEU A 780 32.98 10.32 -40.17
C LEU A 780 33.98 9.39 -39.47
N TYR A 781 34.35 9.66 -38.21
CA TYR A 781 35.25 8.76 -37.46
C TYR A 781 34.63 7.36 -37.23
N ALA A 782 33.32 7.26 -37.03
CA ALA A 782 32.62 5.98 -36.92
C ALA A 782 32.75 5.17 -38.22
N SER A 783 32.58 5.78 -39.40
CA SER A 783 32.77 5.06 -40.67
C SER A 783 34.24 4.65 -40.90
N ILE A 784 35.23 5.46 -40.48
CA ILE A 784 36.64 5.04 -40.48
C ILE A 784 36.84 3.79 -39.59
N LEU A 785 36.24 3.78 -38.39
CA LEU A 785 36.30 2.63 -37.48
C LEU A 785 35.64 1.39 -38.09
N VAL A 786 34.48 1.54 -38.74
CA VAL A 786 33.83 0.44 -39.48
C VAL A 786 34.73 -0.08 -40.59
N CYS A 787 35.40 0.78 -41.35
CA CYS A 787 36.35 0.37 -42.39
C CYS A 787 37.54 -0.44 -41.83
N ALA A 788 37.95 -0.20 -40.57
CA ALA A 788 38.98 -0.98 -39.88
C ALA A 788 38.44 -2.32 -39.36
N VAL A 789 37.31 -2.30 -38.66
CA VAL A 789 36.68 -3.50 -38.08
C VAL A 789 36.27 -4.49 -39.17
N ALA A 790 35.73 -4.01 -40.28
CA ALA A 790 35.31 -4.83 -41.42
C ALA A 790 36.47 -5.59 -42.10
N GLN A 791 37.74 -5.23 -41.86
CA GLN A 791 38.87 -6.03 -42.39
C GLN A 791 38.99 -7.40 -41.72
N VAL A 792 38.42 -7.61 -40.52
CA VAL A 792 38.47 -8.89 -39.80
C VAL A 792 37.82 -10.04 -40.59
N PRO A 793 36.52 -9.98 -40.99
CA PRO A 793 35.92 -11.01 -41.84
C PRO A 793 36.53 -11.05 -43.25
N LEU A 794 37.07 -9.93 -43.75
CA LEU A 794 37.68 -9.85 -45.07
C LEU A 794 39.09 -10.41 -45.15
N PHE A 795 39.72 -10.78 -44.02
CA PHE A 795 41.11 -11.19 -44.01
C PHE A 795 41.37 -12.51 -44.75
N PHE A 796 40.37 -13.37 -44.93
CA PHE A 796 40.45 -14.58 -45.75
C PHE A 796 39.14 -14.80 -46.53
N PRO A 797 39.17 -15.28 -47.80
CA PRO A 797 40.33 -15.49 -48.68
C PRO A 797 40.97 -14.20 -49.22
N LEU A 798 42.12 -14.35 -49.89
CA LEU A 798 42.95 -13.25 -50.41
C LEU A 798 42.21 -12.27 -51.33
N SER A 799 41.27 -12.75 -52.15
CA SER A 799 40.45 -11.92 -53.04
C SER A 799 39.58 -10.91 -52.27
N LEU A 800 38.96 -11.34 -51.17
CA LEU A 800 38.19 -10.47 -50.28
C LEU A 800 39.08 -9.48 -49.54
N ARG A 801 40.29 -9.90 -49.16
CA ARG A 801 41.28 -9.04 -48.50
C ARG A 801 41.70 -7.88 -49.39
N ILE A 802 42.03 -8.16 -50.66
CA ILE A 802 42.40 -7.14 -51.65
C ILE A 802 41.24 -6.16 -51.86
N ALA A 803 40.03 -6.66 -52.06
CA ALA A 803 38.83 -5.82 -52.24
C ALA A 803 38.51 -4.98 -50.98
N GLY A 804 38.65 -5.56 -49.78
CA GLY A 804 38.43 -4.88 -48.49
C GLY A 804 39.37 -3.70 -48.27
N PHE A 805 40.67 -3.90 -48.50
CA PHE A 805 41.65 -2.82 -48.41
C PHE A 805 41.49 -1.78 -49.54
N ALA A 806 41.10 -2.18 -50.75
CA ALA A 806 40.79 -1.24 -51.84
C ALA A 806 39.64 -0.29 -51.47
N ILE A 807 38.52 -0.86 -51.01
CA ILE A 807 37.32 -0.10 -50.63
C ILE A 807 37.60 0.77 -49.40
N ALA A 808 38.29 0.24 -48.38
CA ALA A 808 38.69 1.02 -47.21
C ALA A 808 39.58 2.22 -47.59
N THR A 809 40.57 1.99 -48.45
CA THR A 809 41.47 3.04 -48.95
C THR A 809 40.69 4.16 -49.64
N LEU A 810 39.75 3.81 -50.53
CA LEU A 810 38.93 4.79 -51.24
C LEU A 810 38.03 5.58 -50.26
N LEU A 811 37.26 4.88 -49.43
CA LEU A 811 36.30 5.49 -48.51
C LEU A 811 36.96 6.37 -47.46
N VAL A 812 38.02 5.88 -46.79
CA VAL A 812 38.73 6.64 -45.76
C VAL A 812 39.46 7.84 -46.36
N SER A 813 39.96 7.74 -47.60
CA SER A 813 40.55 8.89 -48.29
C SER A 813 39.52 9.99 -48.59
N ILE A 814 38.28 9.63 -48.95
CA ILE A 814 37.18 10.59 -49.09
C ILE A 814 36.80 11.19 -47.72
N GLN A 815 36.70 10.38 -46.67
CA GLN A 815 36.38 10.85 -45.33
C GLN A 815 37.46 11.78 -44.75
N ALA A 816 38.74 11.51 -45.02
CA ALA A 816 39.85 12.38 -44.65
C ALA A 816 39.80 13.76 -45.34
N ARG A 817 39.30 13.85 -46.59
CA ARG A 817 39.04 15.14 -47.26
C ARG A 817 37.95 15.96 -46.56
N TYR A 818 36.95 15.31 -45.97
CA TYR A 818 35.91 15.98 -45.18
C TYR A 818 36.39 16.37 -43.78
N LEU A 819 37.12 15.49 -43.08
CA LEU A 819 37.63 15.74 -41.72
C LEU A 819 38.78 16.75 -41.65
N ARG A 820 39.62 16.85 -42.70
CA ARG A 820 40.77 17.77 -42.82
C ARG A 820 41.77 17.69 -41.65
N ASN A 821 41.86 16.53 -40.98
CA ASN A 821 42.71 16.29 -39.82
C ASN A 821 43.85 15.29 -40.15
N THR A 822 45.00 15.45 -39.48
CA THR A 822 46.19 14.58 -39.61
C THR A 822 45.87 13.12 -39.29
N LEU A 823 45.07 12.85 -38.26
CA LEU A 823 44.71 11.50 -37.84
C LEU A 823 43.93 10.74 -38.93
N ALA A 824 42.97 11.38 -39.59
CA ALA A 824 42.21 10.77 -40.67
C ALA A 824 43.08 10.53 -41.92
N ALA A 825 43.99 11.45 -42.23
CA ALA A 825 44.97 11.27 -43.30
C ALA A 825 45.96 10.14 -42.99
N ALA A 826 46.40 10.01 -41.72
CA ALA A 826 47.26 8.90 -41.29
C ALA A 826 46.56 7.54 -41.44
N ILE A 827 45.28 7.43 -41.06
CA ILE A 827 44.54 6.17 -41.24
C ILE A 827 44.34 5.86 -42.74
N SER A 828 44.05 6.87 -43.59
CA SER A 828 44.01 6.70 -45.06
C SER A 828 45.34 6.16 -45.62
N VAL A 829 46.48 6.75 -45.26
CA VAL A 829 47.82 6.27 -45.68
C VAL A 829 48.07 4.84 -45.17
N GLY A 830 47.64 4.52 -43.95
CA GLY A 830 47.73 3.16 -43.40
C GLY A 830 46.95 2.12 -44.19
N PHE A 831 45.71 2.43 -44.60
CA PHE A 831 44.94 1.56 -45.49
C PHE A 831 45.57 1.43 -46.88
N SER A 832 46.12 2.52 -47.44
CA SER A 832 46.84 2.48 -48.72
C SER A 832 48.07 1.56 -48.66
N LEU A 833 48.86 1.64 -47.58
CA LEU A 833 50.01 0.76 -47.34
C LEU A 833 49.57 -0.69 -47.16
N GLY A 834 48.49 -0.93 -46.41
CA GLY A 834 47.87 -2.25 -46.27
C GLY A 834 47.40 -2.82 -47.61
N PHE A 835 46.75 -2.02 -48.45
CA PHE A 835 46.32 -2.41 -49.79
C PHE A 835 47.51 -2.83 -50.67
N VAL A 836 48.53 -1.98 -50.77
CA VAL A 836 49.76 -2.30 -51.53
C VAL A 836 50.44 -3.55 -50.99
N ALA A 837 50.53 -3.72 -49.66
CA ALA A 837 51.06 -4.93 -49.06
C ALA A 837 50.22 -6.18 -49.44
N THR A 838 48.89 -6.10 -49.44
CA THR A 838 48.06 -7.26 -49.84
C THR A 838 48.15 -7.60 -51.32
N LEU A 839 48.38 -6.61 -52.20
CA LEU A 839 48.68 -6.84 -53.62
C LEU A 839 50.06 -7.49 -53.80
N LEU A 840 51.09 -7.00 -53.10
CA LEU A 840 52.44 -7.57 -53.16
C LEU A 840 52.51 -8.96 -52.53
N TRP A 841 51.68 -9.27 -51.52
CA TRP A 841 51.53 -10.62 -50.98
C TRP A 841 50.93 -11.61 -51.99
N ALA A 842 50.13 -11.13 -52.95
CA ALA A 842 49.63 -11.94 -54.05
C ALA A 842 50.67 -12.13 -55.18
N ALA A 843 51.76 -11.37 -55.18
CA ALA A 843 52.75 -11.38 -56.25
C ALA A 843 53.77 -12.52 -56.05
N PRO A 844 53.95 -13.45 -57.01
CA PRO A 844 54.76 -14.66 -56.83
C PRO A 844 56.26 -14.41 -56.65
N PHE A 845 56.74 -13.19 -56.89
CA PHE A 845 58.14 -12.80 -56.76
C PHE A 845 58.52 -12.21 -55.39
N VAL A 846 57.55 -11.90 -54.51
CA VAL A 846 57.83 -11.34 -53.17
C VAL A 846 57.83 -12.47 -52.13
N ARG A 847 59.01 -12.88 -51.65
CA ARG A 847 59.17 -13.89 -50.59
C ARG A 847 59.42 -13.24 -49.24
N GLN A 848 59.45 -14.03 -48.16
CA GLN A 848 59.52 -13.57 -46.76
C GLN A 848 60.54 -12.44 -46.50
N TRP A 849 61.79 -12.60 -46.96
CA TRP A 849 62.85 -11.60 -46.72
C TRP A 849 62.85 -10.42 -47.70
N ASP A 850 62.07 -10.48 -48.79
CA ASP A 850 61.93 -9.36 -49.73
C ASP A 850 61.09 -8.22 -49.14
N TRP A 851 60.31 -8.51 -48.08
CA TRP A 851 59.55 -7.51 -47.33
C TRP A 851 60.39 -6.41 -46.69
N LEU A 852 61.67 -6.66 -46.39
CA LEU A 852 62.59 -5.62 -45.92
C LEU A 852 62.93 -4.62 -47.04
N ILE A 853 63.11 -5.11 -48.27
CA ILE A 853 63.36 -4.27 -49.45
C ILE A 853 62.11 -3.46 -49.78
N VAL A 854 60.93 -4.11 -49.77
CA VAL A 854 59.63 -3.42 -49.93
C VAL A 854 59.43 -2.35 -48.86
N GLY A 855 59.77 -2.63 -47.61
CA GLY A 855 59.72 -1.66 -46.50
C GLY A 855 60.64 -0.46 -46.72
N ALA A 856 61.89 -0.68 -47.14
CA ALA A 856 62.84 0.40 -47.46
C ALA A 856 62.34 1.28 -48.62
N ILE A 857 61.76 0.68 -49.67
CA ILE A 857 61.14 1.41 -50.78
C ILE A 857 59.92 2.23 -50.29
N ALA A 858 59.07 1.66 -49.43
CA ALA A 858 57.91 2.36 -48.89
C ALA A 858 58.30 3.58 -48.03
N ILE A 859 59.31 3.45 -47.17
CA ILE A 859 59.87 4.56 -46.36
C ILE A 859 60.37 5.69 -47.27
N LEU A 860 61.08 5.35 -48.35
CA LEU A 860 61.57 6.31 -49.34
C LEU A 860 60.43 7.05 -50.05
N ILE A 861 59.41 6.33 -50.53
CA ILE A 861 58.24 6.91 -51.19
C ILE A 861 57.49 7.85 -50.24
N LEU A 862 57.30 7.47 -48.97
CA LEU A 862 56.66 8.31 -47.96
C LEU A 862 57.46 9.60 -47.67
N GLY A 863 58.79 9.52 -47.60
CA GLY A 863 59.65 10.70 -47.43
C GLY A 863 59.58 11.67 -48.61
N ILE A 864 59.60 11.15 -49.84
CA ILE A 864 59.42 11.97 -51.06
C ILE A 864 58.02 12.59 -51.10
N LEU A 865 56.99 11.83 -50.72
CA LEU A 865 55.61 12.31 -50.66
C LEU A 865 55.44 13.43 -49.63
N HIS A 866 56.05 13.30 -48.44
CA HIS A 866 56.09 14.35 -47.42
C HIS A 866 56.71 15.64 -47.97
N GLN A 867 57.89 15.56 -48.57
CA GLN A 867 58.61 16.71 -49.17
C GLN A 867 57.88 17.37 -50.33
N SER A 868 57.04 16.63 -51.05
CA SER A 868 56.17 17.16 -52.10
C SER A 868 54.96 17.89 -51.50
N LEU A 869 54.23 17.23 -50.60
CA LEU A 869 52.98 17.75 -50.05
C LEU A 869 53.15 18.94 -49.10
N ILE A 870 54.27 19.03 -48.37
CA ILE A 870 54.54 20.14 -47.44
C ILE A 870 54.67 21.51 -48.14
N ARG A 871 54.91 21.52 -49.46
CA ARG A 871 55.00 22.74 -50.28
C ARG A 871 53.64 23.43 -50.49
N HIS A 872 52.54 22.76 -50.20
CA HIS A 872 51.19 23.31 -50.37
C HIS A 872 50.65 23.92 -49.06
N SER A 873 50.04 25.10 -49.17
CA SER A 873 49.47 25.86 -48.05
C SER A 873 48.06 25.40 -47.61
N THR A 874 47.43 24.48 -48.34
CA THR A 874 46.06 24.02 -48.05
C THR A 874 46.04 22.91 -46.98
N PRO A 875 44.99 22.83 -46.14
CA PRO A 875 44.99 21.97 -44.96
C PRO A 875 45.01 20.46 -45.27
N ILE A 876 44.53 20.05 -46.44
CA ILE A 876 44.49 18.63 -46.84
C ILE A 876 45.91 18.11 -47.18
N PRO A 877 46.68 18.71 -48.12
CA PRO A 877 48.09 18.36 -48.32
C PRO A 877 48.93 18.39 -47.05
N GLN A 878 48.75 19.39 -46.17
CA GLN A 878 49.48 19.45 -44.90
C GLN A 878 49.14 18.28 -43.95
N ALA A 879 47.86 17.88 -43.90
CA ALA A 879 47.45 16.70 -43.14
C ALA A 879 48.08 15.41 -43.69
N TYR A 880 48.11 15.24 -45.02
CA TYR A 880 48.75 14.09 -45.67
C TYR A 880 50.29 14.13 -45.60
N ALA A 881 50.93 15.31 -45.60
CA ALA A 881 52.37 15.45 -45.38
C ALA A 881 52.76 14.96 -43.98
N LYS A 882 52.04 15.41 -42.94
CA LYS A 882 52.24 14.94 -41.56
C LYS A 882 51.94 13.44 -41.41
N ALA A 883 50.89 12.95 -42.06
CA ALA A 883 50.56 11.52 -42.10
C ALA A 883 51.66 10.66 -42.74
N ALA A 884 52.23 11.10 -43.86
CA ALA A 884 53.33 10.41 -44.54
C ALA A 884 54.57 10.34 -43.63
N GLN A 885 54.90 11.43 -42.92
CA GLN A 885 56.00 11.47 -41.96
C GLN A 885 55.80 10.52 -40.78
N ILE A 886 54.58 10.44 -40.23
CA ILE A 886 54.26 9.51 -39.12
C ILE A 886 54.48 8.06 -39.58
N TRP A 887 53.97 7.67 -40.75
CA TRP A 887 54.16 6.32 -41.28
C TRP A 887 55.61 6.04 -41.69
N GLN A 888 56.32 7.04 -42.21
CA GLN A 888 57.74 6.94 -42.54
C GLN A 888 58.56 6.61 -41.28
N ILE A 889 58.37 7.35 -40.18
CA ILE A 889 59.05 7.11 -38.91
C ILE A 889 58.64 5.75 -38.33
N ALA A 890 57.34 5.42 -38.32
CA ALA A 890 56.86 4.15 -37.77
C ALA A 890 57.39 2.91 -38.52
N LEU A 891 57.37 2.93 -39.86
CA LEU A 891 57.93 1.86 -40.69
C LEU A 891 59.45 1.78 -40.56
N LEU A 892 60.14 2.92 -40.47
CA LEU A 892 61.58 2.99 -40.27
C LEU A 892 61.99 2.39 -38.92
N THR A 893 61.33 2.77 -37.82
CA THR A 893 61.61 2.19 -36.50
C THR A 893 61.28 0.70 -36.45
N ALA A 894 60.19 0.26 -37.09
CA ALA A 894 59.84 -1.15 -37.17
C ALA A 894 60.87 -1.96 -37.99
N LEU A 895 61.30 -1.44 -39.14
CA LEU A 895 62.29 -2.09 -40.00
C LEU A 895 63.66 -2.16 -39.31
N LEU A 896 64.11 -1.07 -38.68
CA LEU A 896 65.36 -1.06 -37.90
C LEU A 896 65.28 -2.00 -36.68
N ALA A 897 64.14 -2.10 -36.00
CA ALA A 897 63.96 -3.06 -34.91
C ALA A 897 63.99 -4.52 -35.40
N ILE A 898 63.32 -4.84 -36.50
CA ILE A 898 63.36 -6.18 -37.13
C ILE A 898 64.78 -6.51 -37.59
N ALA A 899 65.48 -5.56 -38.23
CA ALA A 899 66.87 -5.73 -38.65
C ALA A 899 67.83 -5.86 -37.45
N THR A 900 67.59 -5.15 -36.35
CA THR A 900 68.36 -5.29 -35.10
C THR A 900 68.16 -6.66 -34.47
N LEU A 901 66.92 -7.14 -34.40
CA LEU A 901 66.61 -8.48 -33.87
C LEU A 901 67.18 -9.58 -34.77
N HIS A 902 67.15 -9.40 -36.09
CA HIS A 902 67.81 -10.29 -37.05
C HIS A 902 69.34 -10.30 -36.88
N SER A 903 69.97 -9.12 -36.78
CA SER A 903 71.40 -8.96 -36.50
C SER A 903 71.79 -9.63 -35.19
N TRP A 904 71.03 -9.42 -34.12
CA TRP A 904 71.28 -10.06 -32.82
C TRP A 904 71.13 -11.58 -32.91
N GLY A 905 70.10 -12.07 -33.61
CA GLY A 905 69.85 -13.49 -33.84
C GLY A 905 71.04 -14.22 -34.45
N ILE A 906 71.63 -13.66 -35.52
CA ILE A 906 72.81 -14.21 -36.23
C ILE A 906 74.00 -14.47 -35.31
N TYR A 907 74.24 -13.60 -34.32
CA TYR A 907 75.40 -13.68 -33.42
C TYR A 907 75.06 -14.24 -32.03
N SER A 908 73.83 -14.70 -31.82
CA SER A 908 73.40 -15.29 -30.55
C SER A 908 73.60 -16.81 -30.56
N ASN A 909 74.36 -17.33 -29.59
CA ASN A 909 74.57 -18.79 -29.46
C ASN A 909 73.25 -19.58 -29.28
N ILE A 910 72.17 -18.92 -28.87
CA ILE A 910 70.85 -19.52 -28.65
C ILE A 910 70.03 -19.57 -29.96
N PHE A 911 70.04 -18.50 -30.78
CA PHE A 911 69.17 -18.40 -31.97
C PHE A 911 69.90 -18.45 -33.31
N ALA A 912 71.23 -18.61 -33.37
CA ALA A 912 72.00 -18.67 -34.61
C ALA A 912 71.51 -19.75 -35.62
N HIS A 913 70.86 -20.81 -35.15
CA HIS A 913 70.26 -21.84 -36.00
C HIS A 913 68.96 -21.40 -36.70
N LEU A 914 68.32 -20.32 -36.23
CA LEU A 914 67.08 -19.73 -36.79
C LEU A 914 67.35 -18.51 -37.68
N PHE A 915 68.54 -17.89 -37.57
CA PHE A 915 68.87 -16.62 -38.23
C PHE A 915 70.20 -16.73 -39.00
N LEU A 916 70.09 -16.80 -40.32
CA LEU A 916 71.24 -16.86 -41.23
C LEU A 916 71.51 -15.48 -41.87
N PRO A 917 72.79 -15.12 -42.12
CA PRO A 917 73.15 -13.95 -42.91
C PRO A 917 72.43 -13.96 -44.27
N ASN A 918 71.80 -12.84 -44.64
CA ASN A 918 70.93 -12.78 -45.81
C ASN A 918 71.21 -11.54 -46.66
N SER A 919 71.57 -11.71 -47.93
CA SER A 919 71.94 -10.61 -48.82
C SER A 919 70.80 -9.59 -49.04
N ARG A 920 69.54 -10.01 -48.83
CA ARG A 920 68.36 -9.15 -48.91
C ARG A 920 68.27 -8.14 -47.76
N THR A 921 68.79 -8.50 -46.57
CA THR A 921 68.83 -7.57 -45.41
C THR A 921 69.87 -6.48 -45.66
N ILE A 922 71.03 -6.85 -46.20
CA ILE A 922 72.10 -5.93 -46.64
C ILE A 922 71.56 -5.00 -47.73
N ALA A 923 70.89 -5.53 -48.76
CA ALA A 923 70.31 -4.73 -49.83
C ALA A 923 69.26 -3.73 -49.32
N ALA A 924 68.38 -4.15 -48.39
CA ALA A 924 67.39 -3.28 -47.77
C ALA A 924 68.04 -2.17 -46.92
N LEU A 925 69.03 -2.50 -46.09
CA LEU A 925 69.75 -1.53 -45.25
C LEU A 925 70.60 -0.56 -46.09
N ALA A 926 71.24 -1.02 -47.17
CA ALA A 926 71.98 -0.16 -48.08
C ALA A 926 71.05 0.82 -48.83
N LEU A 927 69.91 0.34 -49.34
CA LEU A 927 68.89 1.18 -49.97
C LEU A 927 68.34 2.23 -48.99
N LEU A 928 68.09 1.82 -47.74
CA LEU A 928 67.59 2.69 -46.69
C LEU A 928 68.64 3.72 -46.24
N LEU A 929 69.92 3.35 -46.14
CA LEU A 929 71.03 4.25 -45.83
C LEU A 929 71.15 5.36 -46.88
N VAL A 930 71.23 4.98 -48.16
CA VAL A 930 71.24 5.95 -49.29
C VAL A 930 70.00 6.82 -49.26
N GLY A 931 68.83 6.22 -49.01
CA GLY A 931 67.56 6.94 -48.94
C GLY A 931 67.49 7.97 -47.81
N MET A 932 67.94 7.64 -46.61
CA MET A 932 67.95 8.55 -45.47
C MET A 932 68.94 9.70 -45.66
N ILE A 933 70.08 9.47 -46.32
CA ILE A 933 71.03 10.53 -46.70
C ILE A 933 70.37 11.51 -47.70
N LEU A 934 69.73 10.99 -48.76
CA LEU A 934 69.02 11.82 -49.75
C LEU A 934 67.87 12.65 -49.15
N LEU A 935 67.17 12.10 -48.17
CA LEU A 935 66.10 12.80 -47.45
C LEU A 935 66.66 13.88 -46.51
N TYR A 936 67.74 13.58 -45.77
CA TYR A 936 68.45 14.54 -44.93
C TYR A 936 68.96 15.75 -45.74
N TRP A 937 69.54 15.52 -46.93
CA TRP A 937 70.04 16.58 -47.82
C TRP A 937 68.94 17.53 -48.32
N ARG A 938 67.70 17.05 -48.43
CA ARG A 938 66.55 17.86 -48.91
C ARG A 938 65.77 18.54 -47.80
N SER A 939 65.75 17.95 -46.60
CA SER A 939 65.02 18.46 -45.44
C SER A 939 65.70 17.96 -44.15
N PRO A 940 66.74 18.65 -43.65
CA PRO A 940 67.49 18.18 -42.50
C PRO A 940 66.61 18.19 -41.24
N ALA A 941 66.59 17.06 -40.52
CA ALA A 941 65.96 16.94 -39.22
C ALA A 941 66.71 15.90 -38.39
N ALA A 942 66.87 16.13 -37.08
CA ALA A 942 67.75 15.35 -36.20
C ALA A 942 67.51 13.83 -36.26
N TRP A 943 66.26 13.38 -36.37
CA TRP A 943 65.92 11.95 -36.45
C TRP A 943 66.48 11.25 -37.70
N HIS A 944 66.72 11.96 -38.81
CA HIS A 944 67.41 11.37 -39.97
C HIS A 944 68.85 10.98 -39.63
N ILE A 945 69.56 11.78 -38.83
CA ILE A 945 70.96 11.54 -38.46
C ILE A 945 71.06 10.27 -37.61
N TYR A 946 70.23 10.16 -36.56
CA TYR A 946 70.15 8.94 -35.74
C TYR A 946 69.79 7.71 -36.57
N SER A 947 68.89 7.85 -37.55
CA SER A 947 68.51 6.76 -38.45
C SER A 947 69.64 6.33 -39.38
N VAL A 948 70.41 7.28 -39.93
CA VAL A 948 71.61 6.99 -40.75
C VAL A 948 72.64 6.22 -39.92
N GLY A 949 72.93 6.67 -38.68
CA GLY A 949 73.85 5.97 -37.77
C GLY A 949 73.42 4.53 -37.47
N TRP A 950 72.18 4.34 -37.01
CA TRP A 950 71.63 3.02 -36.69
C TRP A 950 71.61 2.09 -37.92
N THR A 951 71.28 2.62 -39.10
CA THR A 951 71.31 1.83 -40.35
C THR A 951 72.73 1.43 -40.73
N LEU A 952 73.70 2.33 -40.57
CA LEU A 952 75.11 2.09 -40.91
C LEU A 952 75.75 1.03 -40.00
N GLU A 953 75.48 1.08 -38.69
CA GLU A 953 75.90 0.03 -37.75
C GLU A 953 75.27 -1.33 -38.11
N LEU A 954 73.95 -1.38 -38.34
CA LEU A 954 73.28 -2.64 -38.72
C LEU A 954 73.78 -3.19 -40.06
N LEU A 955 74.08 -2.33 -41.03
CA LEU A 955 74.66 -2.72 -42.31
C LEU A 955 76.05 -3.35 -42.11
N THR A 956 76.92 -2.73 -41.31
CA THR A 956 78.23 -3.28 -40.95
C THR A 956 78.11 -4.63 -40.24
N VAL A 957 77.19 -4.78 -39.28
CA VAL A 957 76.95 -6.06 -38.57
C VAL A 957 76.45 -7.16 -39.51
N GLN A 958 75.52 -6.85 -40.43
CA GLN A 958 75.00 -7.81 -41.41
C GLN A 958 76.06 -8.22 -42.44
N ILE A 959 76.91 -7.30 -42.89
CA ILE A 959 78.04 -7.61 -43.80
C ILE A 959 79.06 -8.53 -43.11
N LEU A 960 79.45 -8.23 -41.87
CA LEU A 960 80.36 -9.08 -41.08
C LEU A 960 79.79 -10.48 -40.85
N GLY A 961 78.46 -10.63 -40.80
CA GLY A 961 77.80 -11.92 -40.62
C GLY A 961 78.12 -12.93 -41.74
N PHE A 962 78.43 -12.45 -42.95
CA PHE A 962 78.88 -13.27 -44.07
C PHE A 962 80.37 -13.64 -44.02
N VAL A 963 81.19 -12.89 -43.27
CA VAL A 963 82.64 -13.10 -43.15
C VAL A 963 82.97 -13.97 -41.94
N GLY A 964 82.19 -13.85 -40.86
CA GLY A 964 82.26 -14.74 -39.70
C GLY A 964 81.46 -14.22 -38.50
N GLN A 965 80.79 -15.12 -37.77
CA GLN A 965 79.93 -14.79 -36.62
C GLN A 965 80.72 -14.45 -35.33
N SER A 966 81.69 -13.53 -35.42
CA SER A 966 82.53 -13.10 -34.30
C SER A 966 82.03 -11.81 -33.66
N VAL A 967 81.66 -11.89 -32.37
CA VAL A 967 81.30 -10.71 -31.55
C VAL A 967 82.48 -9.74 -31.42
N LEU A 968 83.72 -10.24 -31.40
CA LEU A 968 84.93 -9.43 -31.37
C LEU A 968 85.09 -8.61 -32.67
N ALA A 969 84.74 -9.19 -33.83
CA ALA A 969 84.78 -8.48 -35.11
C ALA A 969 83.77 -7.33 -35.17
N ILE A 970 82.55 -7.51 -34.61
CA ILE A 970 81.57 -6.43 -34.45
C ILE A 970 82.13 -5.32 -33.57
N ALA A 971 82.69 -5.65 -32.41
CA ALA A 971 83.21 -4.66 -31.46
C ALA A 971 84.32 -3.81 -32.09
N ILE A 972 85.27 -4.44 -32.80
CA ILE A 972 86.33 -3.73 -33.54
C ILE A 972 85.73 -2.84 -34.63
N ALA A 973 84.79 -3.35 -35.43
CA ALA A 973 84.19 -2.60 -36.52
C ALA A 973 83.37 -1.38 -36.01
N ASN A 974 82.64 -1.51 -34.92
CA ASN A 974 81.90 -0.40 -34.32
C ASN A 974 82.84 0.68 -33.73
N ILE A 975 83.98 0.29 -33.13
CA ILE A 975 85.00 1.25 -32.67
C ILE A 975 85.59 2.02 -33.86
N ILE A 976 85.96 1.33 -34.94
CA ILE A 976 86.48 1.95 -36.18
C ILE A 976 85.42 2.89 -36.78
N LEU A 977 84.16 2.46 -36.84
CA LEU A 977 83.06 3.26 -37.39
C LEU A 977 82.82 4.53 -36.57
N GLY A 978 82.83 4.42 -35.23
CA GLY A 978 82.70 5.57 -34.33
C GLY A 978 83.85 6.58 -34.49
N LEU A 979 85.10 6.11 -34.58
CA LEU A 979 86.26 6.97 -34.83
C LEU A 979 86.19 7.67 -36.19
N LEU A 980 85.75 6.97 -37.25
CA LEU A 980 85.55 7.56 -38.58
C LEU A 980 84.46 8.64 -38.57
N ILE A 981 83.34 8.41 -37.88
CA ILE A 981 82.26 9.40 -37.74
C ILE A 981 82.76 10.63 -36.97
N GLN A 982 83.51 10.45 -35.88
CA GLN A 982 84.11 11.57 -35.13
C GLN A 982 85.09 12.38 -35.99
N ALA A 983 85.95 11.72 -36.77
CA ALA A 983 86.89 12.38 -37.68
C ALA A 983 86.17 13.17 -38.79
N LEU A 984 85.11 12.62 -39.37
CA LEU A 984 84.28 13.31 -40.37
C LEU A 984 83.54 14.52 -39.77
N ALA A 985 83.02 14.39 -38.55
CA ALA A 985 82.35 15.48 -37.85
C ALA A 985 83.30 16.63 -37.50
N SER A 986 84.50 16.35 -36.98
CA SER A 986 85.50 17.37 -36.68
C SER A 986 86.02 18.07 -37.95
N TRP A 987 86.20 17.32 -39.04
CA TRP A 987 86.57 17.88 -40.34
C TRP A 987 85.49 18.81 -40.93
N GLY A 988 84.20 18.46 -40.77
CA GLY A 988 83.08 19.30 -41.17
C GLY A 988 83.00 20.60 -40.36
N TYR A 989 83.14 20.50 -39.03
CA TYR A 989 83.10 21.66 -38.11
C TYR A 989 84.17 22.71 -38.45
N HIS A 990 85.38 22.29 -38.85
CA HIS A 990 86.46 23.20 -39.23
C HIS A 990 86.29 23.90 -40.60
N ARG A 991 85.27 23.56 -41.41
CA ARG A 991 85.01 24.23 -42.69
C ARG A 991 83.88 25.28 -42.66
N HIS A 992 82.93 25.19 -41.74
CA HIS A 992 81.77 26.10 -41.69
C HIS A 992 81.37 26.47 -40.25
N PRO A 993 82.01 27.49 -39.64
CA PRO A 993 81.77 27.86 -38.24
C PRO A 993 80.44 28.59 -37.96
N GLU A 994 79.74 29.12 -38.97
CA GLU A 994 78.57 30.00 -38.77
C GLU A 994 77.19 29.29 -38.72
N HIS A 995 77.18 27.96 -38.68
CA HIS A 995 75.95 27.19 -38.48
C HIS A 995 76.08 26.24 -37.28
N PRO A 996 75.71 26.70 -36.07
CA PRO A 996 75.63 25.81 -34.91
C PRO A 996 74.43 24.86 -35.07
N THR A 997 74.69 23.65 -35.54
CA THR A 997 73.70 22.56 -35.52
C THR A 997 73.83 21.75 -34.23
N LEU A 998 73.23 22.27 -33.15
CA LEU A 998 72.80 21.53 -31.96
C LEU A 998 71.50 22.14 -31.43
#